data_AF-A0A086JVM6-F1
#
_entry.id   AF-A0A086JVM6-F1
#
_cell.length_a   1.000
_cell.length_b   1.000
_cell.length_c   1.000
_cell.angle_alpha   90.00
_cell.angle_beta   90.00
_cell.angle_gamma   90.00
#
_symmetry.space_group_name_H-M   'P 1'
#
loop_
_entity.id
_entity.type
_entity.pdbx_description
1 polymer ?
#
loop_
_entity_poly.entity_id
_entity_poly.type
_entity_poly.pdbx_seq_one_letter_code
_entity_poly.pdbx_strand_id
1 'polypeptide(L)'
;MAFVLTTVKLPSKDVAFTNCAYVNPRVYATLRQTAASSGDVSGNAILCEVKNIVVSVMPDGLLQENEIGLNTCQRESARIQLRDEVALRPFQLPADREHLYQIGVMQVEVSTYLKPESRIVVHDDKLEEEFRSLFCRQIFTQHQSVAMKLDERQALKMTVKEMLPFEGTSRQSSRLLTRGQLTEKTQVLFVGADDGRVCVQSRRMLQRNILTPDFNFEELGIGGLDKEFNEIFRRAFASRIFPPAIVQEMGIKHVRGMLLYGPPGTGKTLIARQIGKSLRAREPVIVNGPEILNKYVGQSEENIRNLFKAAEDEYRKLGDNASLHIIIFDEIDAICKQRGSNPSSAGVNDSIVNQLLSKIDGVEALNNILLIGMTNRLDMIDEALLRPGRLEVHIEIGLPDESGRIQILSIHTKQMRESGRLGNDVDLAVLAAETKNFSGAEIEGLVRSAASYAFQRNVNVKDLSKPTDVETIKVTRLDFENALTEVKPAFGAEEDLFDSCLRNGIISYGPEFDHLLQTCTTLAQQVRDSENTQVLSILLHGPPGSGKTALAAHVAKEAQFPFMKLVTPDNFVGFSEAARTNSLSRTFDDAYKSPLSLLMIDNIERLIDFTPIGPRFSNAVLQALVVLVKKMPAKENRRLLILATTSEFDFMKEAGVAKAFNVSLQVPLVRGPHQIRTVLQAHCGSRHVFPPEEISLVCESGKVHDVSIKQLLLVTDMAKEFSKPGPIKCGPFLQCLHDCGYEGSYDPMPF
;
A
#
# COMPACT_ATOMS: atom_id res chain seq x y z
N MET A 1 43.24 48.34 -28.58
CA MET A 1 44.27 47.72 -29.45
C MET A 1 44.31 46.23 -29.16
N ALA A 2 44.43 45.38 -30.18
CA ALA A 2 44.60 43.94 -30.02
C ALA A 2 46.04 43.57 -30.39
N PHE A 3 46.74 42.87 -29.51
CA PHE A 3 48.08 42.34 -29.81
C PHE A 3 47.92 40.98 -30.49
N VAL A 4 48.52 40.80 -31.66
CA VAL A 4 48.53 39.49 -32.33
C VAL A 4 49.79 38.75 -31.90
N LEU A 5 49.62 37.64 -31.19
CA LEU A 5 50.71 36.84 -30.64
C LEU A 5 50.59 35.38 -31.10
N THR A 6 51.72 34.73 -31.31
CA THR A 6 51.81 33.31 -31.69
C THR A 6 51.79 32.44 -30.45
N THR A 7 50.95 31.40 -30.46
CA THR A 7 50.81 30.50 -29.30
C THR A 7 51.96 29.53 -29.15
N VAL A 8 52.54 29.48 -27.96
CA VAL A 8 53.61 28.56 -27.59
C VAL A 8 53.26 27.77 -26.33
N LYS A 9 54.02 26.70 -26.09
CA LYS A 9 53.88 25.90 -24.87
C LYS A 9 54.49 26.67 -23.70
N LEU A 10 53.90 26.51 -22.52
CA LEU A 10 54.44 27.09 -21.29
C LEU A 10 55.87 26.59 -21.00
N PRO A 11 56.80 27.47 -20.57
CA PRO A 11 58.20 27.11 -20.30
C PRO A 11 58.37 26.20 -19.08
N SER A 12 57.56 26.39 -18.04
CA SER A 12 57.59 25.61 -16.80
C SER A 12 56.27 24.85 -16.57
N LYS A 13 56.37 23.69 -15.92
CA LYS A 13 55.20 22.84 -15.58
C LYS A 13 54.40 23.38 -14.40
N ASP A 14 55.05 24.03 -13.43
CA ASP A 14 54.36 24.54 -12.22
C ASP A 14 53.43 25.71 -12.57
N VAL A 15 53.85 26.46 -13.59
CA VAL A 15 53.14 27.60 -14.17
C VAL A 15 51.85 27.16 -14.90
N ALA A 16 51.69 25.87 -15.21
CA ALA A 16 50.49 25.35 -15.85
C ALA A 16 49.25 25.31 -14.92
N PHE A 17 49.46 25.24 -13.60
CA PHE A 17 48.38 25.11 -12.60
C PHE A 17 47.78 26.44 -12.15
N THR A 18 48.35 27.57 -12.55
CA THR A 18 47.87 28.92 -12.16
C THR A 18 46.70 29.42 -13.00
N ASN A 19 46.39 28.75 -14.12
CA ASN A 19 45.41 29.18 -15.12
C ASN A 19 45.68 30.61 -15.68
N CYS A 20 46.92 31.07 -15.62
CA CYS A 20 47.35 32.33 -16.24
C CYS A 20 47.89 32.11 -17.65
N ALA A 21 47.74 33.11 -18.52
CA ALA A 21 48.45 33.20 -19.79
C ALA A 21 49.73 34.01 -19.58
N TYR A 22 50.83 33.59 -20.19
CA TYR A 22 52.12 34.25 -19.99
C TYR A 22 52.56 34.97 -21.26
N VAL A 23 53.10 36.18 -21.10
CA VAL A 23 53.59 37.02 -22.20
C VAL A 23 54.94 37.63 -21.81
N ASN A 24 55.66 38.15 -22.79
CA ASN A 24 56.90 38.86 -22.54
C ASN A 24 56.69 40.11 -21.64
N PRO A 25 57.61 40.44 -20.70
CA PRO A 25 57.48 41.58 -19.79
C PRO A 25 57.25 42.92 -20.49
N ARG A 26 57.78 43.11 -21.71
CA ARG A 26 57.57 44.34 -22.50
C ARG A 26 56.14 44.46 -22.99
N VAL A 27 55.58 43.37 -23.53
CA VAL A 27 54.16 43.32 -23.96
C VAL A 27 53.24 43.52 -22.75
N TYR A 28 53.57 42.91 -21.61
CA TYR A 28 52.85 43.10 -20.36
C TYR A 28 52.86 44.55 -19.87
N ALA A 29 54.00 45.26 -19.96
CA ALA A 29 54.10 46.67 -19.60
C ALA A 29 53.20 47.55 -20.49
N THR A 30 53.16 47.28 -21.79
CA THR A 30 52.28 48.00 -22.74
C THR A 30 50.80 47.71 -22.46
N LEU A 31 50.45 46.46 -22.17
CA LEU A 31 49.09 46.09 -21.74
C LEU A 31 48.70 46.81 -20.46
N ARG A 32 49.63 46.92 -19.50
CA ARG A 32 49.40 47.62 -18.22
C ARG A 32 49.17 49.12 -18.41
N GLN A 33 49.91 49.77 -19.30
CA GLN A 33 49.67 51.18 -19.63
C GLN A 33 48.31 51.40 -20.29
N THR A 34 47.93 50.50 -21.20
CA THR A 34 46.62 50.54 -21.89
C THR A 34 45.46 50.30 -20.92
N ALA A 35 45.63 49.42 -19.94
CA ALA A 35 44.67 49.17 -18.87
C ALA A 35 44.62 50.31 -17.83
N ALA A 36 45.74 50.94 -17.51
CA ALA A 36 45.81 52.05 -16.54
C ALA A 36 45.12 53.33 -17.06
N SER A 37 45.15 53.60 -18.37
CA SER A 37 44.39 54.71 -18.97
C SER A 37 42.86 54.53 -18.90
N SER A 38 42.38 53.38 -18.46
CA SER A 38 40.96 53.02 -18.42
C SER A 38 40.45 52.65 -17.01
N GLY A 39 41.20 53.00 -15.96
CA GLY A 39 40.63 53.22 -14.62
C GLY A 39 40.72 52.10 -13.58
N ASP A 40 41.42 50.99 -13.83
CA ASP A 40 41.45 49.86 -12.90
C ASP A 40 42.88 49.52 -12.43
N VAL A 41 43.22 49.86 -11.18
CA VAL A 41 44.54 49.62 -10.58
C VAL A 41 44.37 49.03 -9.17
N SER A 42 43.99 47.76 -9.08
CA SER A 42 44.07 47.03 -7.79
C SER A 42 44.44 45.54 -7.91
N GLY A 43 45.19 45.14 -8.93
CA GLY A 43 45.68 43.76 -9.06
C GLY A 43 46.98 43.62 -9.87
N ASN A 44 47.81 42.63 -9.49
CA ASN A 44 49.04 42.27 -10.20
C ASN A 44 48.81 41.48 -11.51
N ALA A 45 47.58 41.10 -11.83
CA ALA A 45 47.24 40.34 -13.04
C ALA A 45 46.26 41.13 -13.91
N ILE A 46 46.50 41.14 -15.22
CA ILE A 46 45.66 41.87 -16.19
C ILE A 46 44.70 40.87 -16.83
N LEU A 47 43.41 41.20 -16.88
CA LEU A 47 42.42 40.38 -17.55
C LEU A 47 42.45 40.64 -19.06
N CYS A 48 42.64 39.59 -19.85
CA CYS A 48 42.58 39.67 -21.29
C CYS A 48 41.67 38.60 -21.87
N GLU A 49 40.97 38.97 -22.95
CA GLU A 49 40.20 38.08 -23.78
C GLU A 49 41.09 37.45 -24.85
N VAL A 50 41.02 36.12 -24.94
CA VAL A 50 41.72 35.27 -25.91
C VAL A 50 40.66 34.43 -26.62
N LYS A 51 40.27 34.85 -27.83
CA LYS A 51 39.09 34.32 -28.55
C LYS A 51 37.83 34.35 -27.67
N ASN A 52 37.41 33.21 -27.14
CA ASN A 52 36.15 33.04 -26.41
C ASN A 52 36.33 32.96 -24.89
N ILE A 53 37.56 32.83 -24.40
CA ILE A 53 37.88 32.73 -22.97
C ILE A 53 38.50 34.02 -22.45
N VAL A 54 38.30 34.29 -21.16
CA VAL A 54 39.00 35.36 -20.44
C VAL A 54 40.03 34.71 -19.53
N VAL A 55 41.26 35.20 -19.59
CA VAL A 55 42.40 34.67 -18.82
C VAL A 55 43.16 35.80 -18.14
N SER A 56 43.77 35.48 -17.01
CA SER A 56 44.67 36.39 -16.31
C SER A 56 46.05 36.33 -16.96
N VAL A 57 46.61 37.48 -17.33
CA VAL A 57 47.91 37.58 -17.99
C VAL A 57 48.99 37.95 -16.99
N MET A 58 50.13 37.25 -17.06
CA MET A 58 51.31 37.45 -16.22
C MET A 58 52.59 37.54 -17.07
N PRO A 59 53.63 38.28 -16.64
CA PRO A 59 54.89 38.36 -17.36
C PRO A 59 55.77 37.12 -17.12
N ASP A 60 56.43 36.61 -18.17
CA ASP A 60 57.49 35.60 -18.09
C ASP A 60 58.68 35.99 -18.98
N GLY A 61 59.89 36.04 -18.41
CA GLY A 61 61.11 36.44 -19.09
C GLY A 61 61.63 35.45 -20.14
N LEU A 62 61.11 34.21 -20.17
CA LEU A 62 61.52 33.18 -21.11
C LEU A 62 60.80 33.25 -22.48
N LEU A 63 59.74 34.05 -22.59
CA LEU A 63 58.92 34.18 -23.81
C LEU A 63 59.41 35.31 -24.71
N GLN A 64 59.38 35.10 -26.03
CA GLN A 64 59.69 36.16 -26.99
C GLN A 64 58.57 37.20 -27.09
N GLU A 65 58.86 38.39 -27.63
CA GLU A 65 57.89 39.51 -27.71
C GLU A 65 56.64 39.19 -28.53
N ASN A 66 56.72 38.25 -29.47
CA ASN A 66 55.59 37.84 -30.31
C ASN A 66 54.89 36.56 -29.82
N GLU A 67 55.25 36.05 -28.63
CA GLU A 67 54.77 34.76 -28.14
C GLU A 67 53.82 34.89 -26.94
N ILE A 68 52.82 34.02 -26.90
CA ILE A 68 51.94 33.82 -25.75
C ILE A 68 51.98 32.37 -25.28
N GLY A 69 52.36 32.16 -24.02
CA GLY A 69 52.36 30.86 -23.37
C GLY A 69 50.97 30.50 -22.87
N LEU A 70 50.36 29.45 -23.43
CA LEU A 70 49.06 28.93 -23.01
C LEU A 70 49.16 27.46 -22.56
N ASN A 71 48.44 27.14 -21.48
CA ASN A 71 48.31 25.75 -21.02
C ASN A 71 47.44 24.93 -22.00
N THR A 72 47.60 23.61 -21.99
CA THR A 72 46.76 22.66 -22.73
C THR A 72 45.27 22.87 -22.44
N CYS A 73 44.87 23.11 -21.18
CA CYS A 73 43.46 23.34 -20.84
C CYS A 73 42.89 24.63 -21.46
N GLN A 74 43.68 25.71 -21.46
CA GLN A 74 43.29 26.98 -22.08
C GLN A 74 43.19 26.84 -23.60
N ARG A 75 44.13 26.12 -24.22
CA ARG A 75 44.13 25.84 -25.66
C ARG A 75 42.94 24.96 -26.09
N GLU A 76 42.60 23.94 -25.31
CA GLU A 76 41.41 23.11 -25.53
C GLU A 76 40.13 23.95 -25.40
N SER A 77 40.01 24.74 -24.32
CA SER A 77 38.83 25.57 -24.04
C SER A 77 38.62 26.65 -25.11
N ALA A 78 39.70 27.25 -25.61
CA ALA A 78 39.66 28.27 -26.65
C ALA A 78 39.70 27.72 -28.09
N ARG A 79 39.85 26.39 -28.25
CA ARG A 79 40.03 25.69 -29.55
C ARG A 79 41.17 26.30 -30.39
N ILE A 80 42.38 26.32 -29.81
CA ILE A 80 43.59 26.89 -30.41
C ILE A 80 44.69 25.83 -30.46
N GLN A 81 45.38 25.72 -31.60
CA GLN A 81 46.53 24.83 -31.77
C GLN A 81 47.85 25.55 -31.46
N LEU A 82 48.96 24.82 -31.34
CA LEU A 82 50.27 25.46 -31.20
C LEU A 82 50.64 26.17 -32.49
N ARG A 83 51.26 27.35 -32.37
CA ARG A 83 51.67 28.24 -33.47
C ARG A 83 50.53 28.95 -34.20
N ASP A 84 49.30 28.87 -33.69
CA ASP A 84 48.21 29.73 -34.15
C ASP A 84 48.46 31.18 -33.70
N GLU A 85 48.11 32.13 -34.55
CA GLU A 85 48.05 33.55 -34.20
C GLU A 85 46.76 33.88 -33.45
N VAL A 86 46.89 34.60 -32.34
CA VAL A 86 45.77 34.92 -31.46
C VAL A 86 45.80 36.40 -31.08
N ALA A 87 44.64 37.04 -31.21
CA ALA A 87 44.44 38.41 -30.78
C ALA A 87 44.18 38.47 -29.27
N LEU A 88 45.11 39.08 -28.52
CA LEU A 88 44.99 39.37 -27.10
C LEU A 88 44.38 40.76 -26.93
N ARG A 89 43.21 40.83 -26.27
CA ARG A 89 42.48 42.09 -26.02
C ARG A 89 42.33 42.32 -24.52
N PRO A 90 42.64 43.52 -23.98
CA PRO A 90 42.32 43.83 -22.59
C PRO A 90 40.80 43.71 -22.35
N PHE A 91 40.42 43.02 -21.28
CA PHE A 91 39.03 42.82 -20.88
C PHE A 91 38.75 43.57 -19.59
N GLN A 92 37.62 44.30 -19.55
CA GLN A 92 37.19 45.06 -18.37
C GLN A 92 35.81 44.63 -17.93
N LEU A 93 35.63 44.60 -16.62
CA LEU A 93 34.32 44.44 -16.00
C LEU A 93 33.60 45.80 -16.06
N PRO A 94 32.37 45.87 -16.59
CA PRO A 94 31.61 47.12 -16.57
C PRO A 94 31.29 47.53 -15.13
N ALA A 95 31.76 48.71 -14.69
CA ALA A 95 31.62 49.22 -13.32
C ALA A 95 30.17 49.29 -12.82
N ASP A 96 29.20 49.57 -13.70
CA ASP A 96 27.76 49.63 -13.37
C ASP A 96 27.11 48.24 -13.15
N ARG A 97 27.82 47.14 -13.43
CA ARG A 97 27.27 45.77 -13.43
C ARG A 97 28.15 44.73 -12.74
N GLU A 98 29.10 45.13 -11.90
CA GLU A 98 30.03 44.20 -11.22
C GLU A 98 29.31 43.07 -10.48
N HIS A 99 28.19 43.37 -9.81
CA HIS A 99 27.38 42.37 -9.09
C HIS A 99 26.80 41.27 -10.00
N LEU A 100 26.55 41.57 -11.28
CA LEU A 100 26.04 40.59 -12.25
C LEU A 100 27.11 39.62 -12.75
N TYR A 101 28.39 39.93 -12.55
CA TYR A 101 29.50 39.05 -12.93
C TYR A 101 30.07 38.28 -11.74
N GLN A 102 29.55 38.49 -10.52
CA GLN A 102 29.94 37.71 -9.35
C GLN A 102 29.25 36.35 -9.37
N ILE A 103 30.05 35.29 -9.35
CA ILE A 103 29.52 33.94 -9.28
C ILE A 103 29.04 33.68 -7.84
N GLY A 104 27.77 33.34 -7.69
CA GLY A 104 27.22 32.86 -6.42
C GLY A 104 27.51 31.38 -6.21
N VAL A 105 27.15 30.58 -7.20
CA VAL A 105 27.35 29.13 -7.21
C VAL A 105 28.02 28.71 -8.51
N MET A 106 29.12 27.96 -8.42
CA MET A 106 29.83 27.38 -9.57
C MET A 106 29.81 25.87 -9.50
N GLN A 107 29.37 25.21 -10.57
CA GLN A 107 29.44 23.75 -10.70
C GLN A 107 30.63 23.33 -11.55
N VAL A 108 31.52 22.52 -10.98
CA VAL A 108 32.78 22.08 -11.59
C VAL A 108 32.79 20.56 -11.71
N GLU A 109 33.01 20.06 -12.92
CA GLU A 109 33.22 18.64 -13.18
C GLU A 109 34.70 18.26 -13.00
N VAL A 110 34.96 17.23 -12.21
CA VAL A 110 36.30 16.71 -11.91
C VAL A 110 36.57 15.45 -12.72
N SER A 111 37.65 15.46 -13.49
CA SER A 111 38.10 14.33 -14.33
C SER A 111 39.62 14.15 -14.27
N THR A 112 40.14 13.04 -14.82
CA THR A 112 41.59 12.78 -14.92
C THR A 112 42.03 12.68 -16.37
N TYR A 113 43.25 13.13 -16.66
CA TYR A 113 43.84 13.04 -18.01
C TYR A 113 44.30 11.62 -18.37
N LEU A 114 44.89 10.94 -17.39
CA LEU A 114 45.35 9.56 -17.51
C LEU A 114 44.37 8.65 -16.78
N LYS A 115 44.26 7.39 -17.23
CA LYS A 115 43.49 6.37 -16.51
C LYS A 115 44.24 6.05 -15.21
N PRO A 116 43.69 6.40 -14.03
CA PRO A 116 44.32 6.05 -12.77
C PRO A 116 44.19 4.53 -12.54
N GLU A 117 45.17 3.94 -11.85
CA GLU A 117 45.15 2.51 -11.50
C GLU A 117 44.08 2.19 -10.45
N SER A 118 43.69 3.17 -9.63
CA SER A 118 42.69 3.05 -8.58
C SER A 118 41.69 4.22 -8.61
N ARG A 119 40.52 4.02 -8.01
CA ARG A 119 39.48 5.05 -7.88
C ARG A 119 39.98 6.13 -6.94
N ILE A 120 39.93 7.39 -7.38
CA ILE A 120 40.36 8.54 -6.57
C ILE A 120 39.13 9.06 -5.82
N VAL A 121 39.20 9.04 -4.49
CA VAL A 121 38.18 9.62 -3.62
C VAL A 121 38.71 10.94 -3.08
N VAL A 122 37.97 12.03 -3.28
CA VAL A 122 38.40 13.36 -2.81
C VAL A 122 37.30 14.01 -1.98
N HIS A 123 37.70 14.65 -0.89
CA HIS A 123 36.79 15.41 -0.03
C HIS A 123 36.58 16.82 -0.59
N ASP A 124 35.32 17.22 -0.66
CA ASP A 124 34.86 18.50 -1.22
C ASP A 124 35.43 19.72 -0.49
N ASP A 125 35.49 19.67 0.85
CA ASP A 125 35.99 20.77 1.69
C ASP A 125 37.46 21.14 1.35
N LYS A 126 38.33 20.13 1.20
CA LYS A 126 39.74 20.34 0.85
C LYS A 126 39.92 20.86 -0.58
N LEU A 127 39.12 20.31 -1.51
CA LEU A 127 39.10 20.73 -2.91
C LEU A 127 38.66 22.20 -3.04
N GLU A 128 37.63 22.61 -2.30
CA GLU A 128 37.11 23.97 -2.31
C GLU A 128 38.15 24.96 -1.76
N GLU A 129 38.80 24.65 -0.63
CA GLU A 129 39.86 25.48 -0.05
C GLU A 129 41.05 25.66 -1.02
N GLU A 130 41.56 24.57 -1.59
CA GLU A 130 42.67 24.64 -2.55
C GLU A 130 42.28 25.37 -3.83
N PHE A 131 41.10 25.08 -4.38
CA PHE A 131 40.60 25.71 -5.60
C PHE A 131 40.41 27.22 -5.40
N ARG A 132 39.87 27.64 -4.25
CA ARG A 132 39.74 29.06 -3.91
C ARG A 132 41.11 29.70 -3.74
N SER A 133 42.05 29.05 -3.05
CA SER A 133 43.39 29.61 -2.84
C SER A 133 44.13 29.87 -4.15
N LEU A 134 43.95 29.00 -5.16
CA LEU A 134 44.65 29.09 -6.44
C LEU A 134 43.98 30.04 -7.44
N PHE A 135 42.64 30.07 -7.48
CA PHE A 135 41.90 30.73 -8.55
C PHE A 135 41.07 31.94 -8.11
N CYS A 136 41.24 32.41 -6.86
CA CYS A 136 40.53 33.59 -6.38
C CYS A 136 40.74 34.80 -7.31
N ARG A 137 39.66 35.56 -7.56
CA ARG A 137 39.62 36.75 -8.44
C ARG A 137 39.83 36.48 -9.93
N GLN A 138 39.97 35.24 -10.37
CA GLN A 138 40.01 34.90 -11.79
C GLN A 138 38.60 34.87 -12.39
N ILE A 139 38.52 35.14 -13.69
CA ILE A 139 37.27 35.04 -14.47
C ILE A 139 37.21 33.67 -15.12
N PHE A 140 36.08 33.00 -14.95
CA PHE A 140 35.75 31.73 -15.58
C PHE A 140 34.68 31.92 -16.65
N THR A 141 34.81 31.17 -17.73
CA THR A 141 33.81 31.05 -18.80
C THR A 141 33.14 29.68 -18.70
N GLN A 142 31.87 29.58 -19.11
CA GLN A 142 31.18 28.29 -19.17
C GLN A 142 31.97 27.33 -20.07
N HIS A 143 32.13 26.07 -19.63
CA HIS A 143 32.92 25.02 -20.27
C HIS A 143 34.44 25.25 -20.30
N GLN A 144 34.96 26.24 -19.57
CA GLN A 144 36.40 26.40 -19.40
C GLN A 144 36.96 25.26 -18.55
N SER A 145 38.07 24.68 -19.00
CA SER A 145 38.81 23.66 -18.26
C SER A 145 40.09 24.21 -17.66
N VAL A 146 40.41 23.77 -16.44
CA VAL A 146 41.58 24.16 -15.66
C VAL A 146 42.22 22.92 -15.05
N ALA A 147 43.55 22.92 -14.93
CA ALA A 147 44.28 21.85 -14.26
C ALA A 147 44.58 22.24 -12.82
N MET A 148 44.33 21.31 -11.89
CA MET A 148 44.67 21.45 -10.48
C MET A 148 45.52 20.25 -10.05
N LYS A 149 46.49 20.49 -9.17
CA LYS A 149 47.33 19.43 -8.61
C LYS A 149 46.74 19.02 -7.26
N LEU A 150 46.47 17.72 -7.07
CA LEU A 150 45.97 17.19 -5.79
C LEU A 150 47.12 16.73 -4.89
N ASP A 151 48.14 16.08 -5.47
CA ASP A 151 49.35 15.57 -4.80
C ASP A 151 50.57 15.64 -5.75
N GLU A 152 51.79 15.34 -5.28
CA GLU A 152 53.02 15.37 -6.09
C GLU A 152 52.95 14.55 -7.40
N ARG A 153 52.03 13.59 -7.50
CA ARG A 153 51.92 12.67 -8.64
C ARG A 153 50.65 12.78 -9.49
N GLN A 154 49.62 13.54 -9.08
CA GLN A 154 48.31 13.49 -9.76
C GLN A 154 47.76 14.88 -10.10
N ALA A 155 47.40 15.07 -11.37
CA ALA A 155 46.77 16.28 -11.91
C ALA A 155 45.32 15.99 -12.29
N LEU A 156 44.41 16.78 -11.74
CA LEU A 156 42.98 16.74 -12.00
C LEU A 156 42.62 17.80 -13.06
N LYS A 157 41.68 17.46 -13.94
CA LYS A 157 41.05 18.36 -14.90
C LYS A 157 39.69 18.80 -14.34
N MET A 158 39.57 20.09 -14.08
CA MET A 158 38.38 20.76 -13.58
C MET A 158 37.69 21.48 -14.72
N THR A 159 36.45 21.13 -15.05
CA THR A 159 35.69 21.75 -16.16
C THR A 159 34.45 22.44 -15.61
N VAL A 160 34.30 23.73 -15.86
CA VAL A 160 33.13 24.50 -15.40
C VAL A 160 31.91 24.11 -16.22
N LYS A 161 30.87 23.52 -15.59
CA LYS A 161 29.61 23.18 -16.28
C LYS A 161 28.63 24.35 -16.28
N GLU A 162 28.36 24.88 -15.10
CA GLU A 162 27.32 25.90 -14.88
C GLU A 162 27.78 26.94 -13.85
N MET A 163 27.34 28.18 -14.04
CA MET A 163 27.60 29.29 -13.13
C MET A 163 26.30 30.07 -12.92
N LEU A 164 25.96 30.29 -11.65
CA LEU A 164 24.82 31.08 -11.23
C LEU A 164 25.29 32.39 -10.59
N PRO A 165 24.61 33.51 -10.83
CA PRO A 165 24.96 34.79 -10.22
C PRO A 165 24.71 34.78 -8.71
N PHE A 166 25.40 35.67 -8.00
CA PHE A 166 25.18 35.89 -6.57
C PHE A 166 23.82 36.59 -6.34
N GLU A 167 22.86 35.89 -5.71
CA GLU A 167 21.52 36.44 -5.46
C GLU A 167 21.55 37.56 -4.41
N GLY A 168 21.49 38.81 -4.87
CA GLY A 168 21.14 39.96 -4.04
C GLY A 168 19.67 40.33 -4.22
N THR A 169 18.82 40.03 -3.23
CA THR A 169 17.49 40.61 -2.92
C THR A 169 16.43 40.84 -4.01
N SER A 170 16.64 40.56 -5.29
CA SER A 170 15.63 40.72 -6.36
C SER A 170 15.37 39.41 -7.08
N ARG A 171 14.17 38.87 -6.87
CA ARG A 171 13.59 37.63 -7.42
C ARG A 171 13.40 37.60 -8.95
N GLN A 172 14.35 38.07 -9.74
CA GLN A 172 14.22 38.00 -11.21
C GLN A 172 15.45 37.41 -11.89
N SER A 173 15.19 36.23 -12.46
CA SER A 173 15.93 35.53 -13.52
C SER A 173 17.07 34.61 -13.08
N SER A 174 16.75 33.32 -13.03
CA SER A 174 17.68 32.19 -13.13
C SER A 174 18.37 32.17 -14.50
N ARG A 175 19.13 33.22 -14.84
CA ARG A 175 19.89 33.29 -16.09
C ARG A 175 21.30 32.79 -15.82
N LEU A 176 21.68 31.68 -16.46
CA LEU A 176 23.04 31.14 -16.38
C LEU A 176 24.06 32.19 -16.81
N LEU A 177 25.13 32.35 -16.02
CA LEU A 177 26.23 33.23 -16.38
C LEU A 177 27.10 32.55 -17.43
N THR A 178 27.33 33.23 -18.56
CA THR A 178 28.30 32.77 -19.56
C THR A 178 29.74 33.03 -19.10
N ARG A 179 29.95 34.11 -18.34
CA ARG A 179 31.23 34.53 -17.77
C ARG A 179 31.01 35.06 -16.36
N GLY A 180 31.88 34.75 -15.41
CA GLY A 180 31.81 35.28 -14.05
C GLY A 180 33.16 35.23 -13.33
N GLN A 181 33.31 36.08 -12.31
CA GLN A 181 34.49 36.14 -11.47
C GLN A 181 34.30 35.31 -10.20
N LEU A 182 35.32 34.52 -9.87
CA LEU A 182 35.37 33.78 -8.61
C LEU A 182 35.71 34.73 -7.45
N THR A 183 34.85 34.77 -6.44
CA THR A 183 35.06 35.57 -5.22
C THR A 183 35.15 34.66 -4.00
N GLU A 184 35.59 35.19 -2.86
CA GLU A 184 35.63 34.44 -1.59
C GLU A 184 34.25 33.97 -1.12
N LYS A 185 33.19 34.63 -1.60
CA LYS A 185 31.78 34.31 -1.29
C LYS A 185 31.18 33.27 -2.24
N THR A 186 31.88 32.91 -3.31
CA THR A 186 31.41 31.94 -4.30
C THR A 186 31.44 30.52 -3.73
N GLN A 187 30.30 29.83 -3.75
CA GLN A 187 30.23 28.41 -3.41
C GLN A 187 30.60 27.57 -4.62
N VAL A 188 31.58 26.66 -4.47
CA VAL A 188 32.02 25.76 -5.55
C VAL A 188 31.51 24.35 -5.27
N LEU A 189 30.73 23.80 -6.20
CA LEU A 189 30.18 22.46 -6.14
C LEU A 189 30.93 21.56 -7.11
N PHE A 190 31.61 20.53 -6.58
CA PHE A 190 32.37 19.59 -7.40
C PHE A 190 31.55 18.33 -7.71
N VAL A 191 31.55 17.92 -8.98
CA VAL A 191 30.87 16.71 -9.46
C VAL A 191 31.89 15.83 -10.18
N GLY A 192 31.98 14.55 -9.82
CA GLY A 192 32.83 13.61 -10.56
C GLY A 192 32.31 13.37 -11.97
N ALA A 193 33.20 13.19 -12.95
CA ALA A 193 32.81 12.83 -14.31
C ALA A 193 32.04 11.49 -14.35
N ASP A 194 31.15 11.34 -15.33
CA ASP A 194 30.25 10.18 -15.51
C ASP A 194 30.97 8.83 -15.65
N ASP A 195 32.29 8.85 -15.91
CA ASP A 195 33.17 7.68 -15.97
C ASP A 195 33.38 6.98 -14.61
N GLY A 196 32.92 7.57 -13.49
CA GLY A 196 32.95 6.96 -12.14
C GLY A 196 34.34 6.83 -11.49
N ARG A 197 35.39 7.29 -12.16
CA ARG A 197 36.80 7.16 -11.73
C ARG A 197 37.18 8.09 -10.58
N VAL A 198 36.56 9.26 -10.52
CA VAL A 198 36.72 10.23 -9.45
C VAL A 198 35.40 10.30 -8.69
N CYS A 199 35.42 9.95 -7.41
CA CYS A 199 34.28 10.10 -6.53
C CYS A 199 34.52 11.29 -5.62
N VAL A 200 33.79 12.38 -5.84
CA VAL A 200 33.80 13.52 -4.94
C VAL A 200 32.82 13.23 -3.81
N GLN A 201 33.34 13.09 -2.59
CA GLN A 201 32.52 12.99 -1.38
C GLN A 201 32.15 14.41 -0.95
N SER A 202 31.03 14.90 -1.48
CA SER A 202 30.49 16.21 -1.12
C SER A 202 29.49 16.09 0.02
N ARG A 203 29.73 16.86 1.10
CA ARG A 203 28.74 17.10 2.16
C ARG A 203 27.57 17.96 1.67
N ARG A 204 27.76 18.67 0.56
CA ARG A 204 26.87 19.69 0.01
C ARG A 204 26.38 19.32 -1.39
N MET A 205 26.15 18.03 -1.67
CA MET A 205 25.50 17.67 -2.92
C MET A 205 24.18 18.43 -3.02
N LEU A 206 23.97 19.07 -4.18
CA LEU A 206 22.64 19.49 -4.62
C LEU A 206 21.69 18.35 -4.30
N GLN A 207 20.77 18.61 -3.37
CA GLN A 207 19.63 17.75 -3.17
C GLN A 207 19.04 17.53 -4.56
N ARG A 208 19.28 16.36 -5.16
CA ARG A 208 18.20 15.75 -5.93
C ARG A 208 17.17 15.46 -4.87
N ASN A 209 16.34 16.45 -4.58
CA ASN A 209 15.19 16.30 -3.71
C ASN A 209 14.39 15.16 -4.32
N ILE A 210 14.58 13.95 -3.78
CA ILE A 210 13.85 12.75 -4.18
C ILE A 210 12.35 13.00 -3.94
N LEU A 211 12.03 13.93 -3.03
CA LEU A 211 10.69 14.35 -2.66
C LEU A 211 10.57 15.88 -2.70
N THR A 212 9.55 16.39 -3.38
CA THR A 212 9.05 17.75 -3.13
C THR A 212 8.28 17.74 -1.80
N PRO A 213 8.46 18.74 -0.93
CA PRO A 213 7.85 18.77 0.41
C PRO A 213 6.33 18.96 0.41
N ASP A 214 5.71 19.27 -0.73
CA ASP A 214 4.26 19.43 -0.86
C ASP A 214 3.63 18.17 -1.48
N PHE A 215 3.35 17.18 -0.63
CA PHE A 215 2.71 15.92 -1.03
C PHE A 215 1.24 15.93 -0.56
N ASN A 216 0.30 16.23 -1.47
CA ASN A 216 -1.13 16.12 -1.18
C ASN A 216 -1.63 14.71 -1.51
N PHE A 217 -2.03 13.97 -0.48
CA PHE A 217 -2.47 12.57 -0.58
C PHE A 217 -3.72 12.39 -1.47
N GLU A 218 -4.64 13.36 -1.44
CA GLU A 218 -5.84 13.37 -2.27
C GLU A 218 -5.52 13.54 -3.77
N GLU A 219 -4.43 14.23 -4.13
CA GLU A 219 -4.03 14.42 -5.53
C GLU A 219 -3.50 13.13 -6.17
N LEU A 220 -3.02 12.19 -5.35
CA LEU A 220 -2.49 10.90 -5.79
C LEU A 220 -3.59 9.83 -5.94
N GLY A 221 -4.83 10.19 -5.61
CA GLY A 221 -5.97 9.27 -5.68
C GLY A 221 -5.93 8.16 -4.63
N ILE A 222 -5.26 8.39 -3.50
CA ILE A 222 -5.28 7.49 -2.34
C ILE A 222 -6.15 8.14 -1.26
N GLY A 223 -7.17 7.44 -0.79
CA GLY A 223 -8.03 7.89 0.30
C GLY A 223 -8.02 6.89 1.46
N GLY A 224 -8.09 7.40 2.68
CA GLY A 224 -8.35 6.62 3.90
C GLY A 224 -7.18 5.87 4.50
N LEU A 225 -5.96 6.10 4.01
CA LEU A 225 -4.75 5.34 4.40
C LEU A 225 -3.62 6.25 4.89
N ASP A 226 -3.97 7.41 5.43
CA ASP A 226 -3.01 8.44 5.87
C ASP A 226 -2.12 7.93 7.00
N LYS A 227 -2.65 7.11 7.91
CA LYS A 227 -1.90 6.57 9.05
C LYS A 227 -0.84 5.58 8.58
N GLU A 228 -1.25 4.61 7.76
CA GLU A 228 -0.41 3.57 7.18
C GLU A 228 0.67 4.19 6.28
N PHE A 229 0.32 5.19 5.49
CA PHE A 229 1.27 5.89 4.63
C PHE A 229 2.29 6.70 5.43
N ASN A 230 1.87 7.41 6.48
CA ASN A 230 2.78 8.10 7.39
C ASN A 230 3.73 7.13 8.10
N GLU A 231 3.25 5.94 8.46
CA GLU A 231 4.09 4.88 9.03
C GLU A 231 5.12 4.37 8.01
N ILE A 232 4.70 4.13 6.77
CA ILE A 232 5.60 3.77 5.65
C ILE A 232 6.66 4.85 5.46
N PHE A 233 6.26 6.13 5.43
CA PHE A 233 7.16 7.25 5.22
C PHE A 233 8.21 7.35 6.33
N ARG A 234 7.77 7.26 7.59
CA ARG A 234 8.65 7.29 8.75
C ARG A 234 9.60 6.10 8.81
N ARG A 235 9.12 4.88 8.51
CA ARG A 235 9.92 3.65 8.65
C ARG A 235 10.82 3.38 7.46
N ALA A 236 10.33 3.53 6.22
CA ALA A 236 11.08 3.17 5.02
C ALA A 236 11.82 4.36 4.38
N PHE A 237 11.21 5.55 4.36
CA PHE A 237 11.70 6.68 3.57
C PHE A 237 12.49 7.72 4.37
N ALA A 238 12.29 7.83 5.68
CA ALA A 238 12.99 8.80 6.52
C ALA A 238 14.52 8.74 6.34
N SER A 239 15.11 7.54 6.37
CA SER A 239 16.55 7.37 6.20
C SER A 239 17.08 7.86 4.84
N ARG A 240 16.23 7.94 3.82
CA ARG A 240 16.59 8.36 2.45
C ARG A 240 16.31 9.85 2.19
N ILE A 241 15.55 10.50 3.06
CA ILE A 241 15.22 11.93 2.98
C ILE A 241 16.27 12.77 3.70
N PHE A 242 16.79 12.26 4.82
CA PHE A 242 17.83 12.96 5.57
C PHE A 242 19.18 12.93 4.85
N PRO A 243 20.02 13.96 5.02
CA PRO A 243 21.35 14.00 4.42
C PRO A 243 22.18 12.76 4.76
N PRO A 244 22.90 12.16 3.78
CA PRO A 244 23.63 10.92 3.97
C PRO A 244 24.70 11.03 5.07
N ALA A 245 25.27 12.23 5.27
CA ALA A 245 26.23 12.49 6.35
C ALA A 245 25.66 12.17 7.75
N ILE A 246 24.43 12.60 8.03
CA ILE A 246 23.78 12.36 9.33
C ILE A 246 23.45 10.87 9.49
N VAL A 247 23.03 10.21 8.41
CA VAL A 247 22.70 8.77 8.43
C VAL A 247 23.96 7.92 8.67
N GLN A 248 25.09 8.30 8.06
CA GLN A 248 26.38 7.66 8.28
C GLN A 248 26.90 7.87 9.70
N GLU A 249 26.76 9.07 10.26
CA GLU A 249 27.10 9.35 11.67
C GLU A 249 26.26 8.51 12.65
N MET A 250 24.99 8.29 12.34
CA MET A 250 24.11 7.42 13.14
C MET A 250 24.37 5.92 12.92
N GLY A 251 25.15 5.53 11.90
CA GLY A 251 25.45 4.14 11.58
C GLY A 251 24.23 3.31 11.15
N ILE A 252 23.14 3.96 10.71
CA ILE A 252 21.88 3.30 10.36
C ILE A 252 21.93 2.84 8.91
N LYS A 253 21.58 1.57 8.67
CA LYS A 253 21.42 1.04 7.32
C LYS A 253 20.04 1.42 6.76
N HIS A 254 19.96 1.74 5.47
CA HIS A 254 18.69 1.98 4.81
C HIS A 254 17.83 0.72 4.78
N VAL A 255 16.52 0.88 4.91
CA VAL A 255 15.55 -0.20 4.76
C VAL A 255 15.58 -0.72 3.32
N ARG A 256 15.80 -2.02 3.17
CA ARG A 256 15.92 -2.70 1.87
C ARG A 256 14.59 -3.21 1.33
N GLY A 257 13.66 -3.56 2.21
CA GLY A 257 12.44 -4.21 1.83
C GLY A 257 11.25 -3.88 2.73
N MET A 258 10.10 -3.73 2.09
CA MET A 258 8.81 -3.51 2.72
C MET A 258 7.80 -4.51 2.17
N LEU A 259 6.90 -4.99 3.03
CA LEU A 259 5.82 -5.88 2.68
C LEU A 259 4.48 -5.23 3.04
N LEU A 260 3.61 -5.10 2.05
CA LEU A 260 2.25 -4.62 2.19
C LEU A 260 1.31 -5.84 2.18
N TYR A 261 0.56 -6.06 3.26
CA TYR A 261 -0.36 -7.19 3.35
C TYR A 261 -1.75 -6.78 3.84
N GLY A 262 -2.79 -7.52 3.48
CA GLY A 262 -4.16 -7.21 3.90
C GLY A 262 -5.21 -7.90 3.03
N PRO A 263 -6.51 -7.77 3.33
CA PRO A 263 -7.57 -8.36 2.51
C PRO A 263 -7.54 -7.84 1.07
N PRO A 264 -8.02 -8.62 0.07
CA PRO A 264 -8.07 -8.18 -1.32
C PRO A 264 -8.95 -6.93 -1.49
N GLY A 265 -8.68 -6.12 -2.52
CA GLY A 265 -9.49 -4.93 -2.83
C GLY A 265 -9.18 -3.68 -2.00
N THR A 266 -8.22 -3.70 -1.08
CA THR A 266 -7.85 -2.54 -0.24
C THR A 266 -6.85 -1.56 -0.88
N GLY A 267 -6.53 -1.72 -2.17
CA GLY A 267 -5.68 -0.77 -2.88
C GLY A 267 -4.17 -0.92 -2.67
N LYS A 268 -3.69 -2.09 -2.19
CA LYS A 268 -2.25 -2.37 -1.99
C LYS A 268 -1.40 -2.08 -3.25
N THR A 269 -1.85 -2.55 -4.41
CA THR A 269 -1.20 -2.32 -5.72
C THR A 269 -1.21 -0.84 -6.11
N LEU A 270 -2.28 -0.10 -5.79
CA LEU A 270 -2.34 1.34 -6.05
C LEU A 270 -1.34 2.10 -5.19
N ILE A 271 -1.26 1.80 -3.90
CA ILE A 271 -0.30 2.44 -2.99
C ILE A 271 1.14 2.20 -3.45
N ALA A 272 1.51 0.96 -3.76
CA ALA A 272 2.87 0.65 -4.19
C ALA A 272 3.25 1.41 -5.48
N ARG A 273 2.34 1.47 -6.46
CA ARG A 273 2.54 2.22 -7.70
C ARG A 273 2.69 3.71 -7.45
N GLN A 274 1.83 4.28 -6.61
CA GLN A 274 1.91 5.70 -6.29
C GLN A 274 3.16 6.04 -5.51
N ILE A 275 3.57 5.23 -4.53
CA ILE A 275 4.85 5.38 -3.83
C ILE A 275 6.01 5.42 -4.85
N GLY A 276 6.02 4.48 -5.80
CA GLY A 276 7.04 4.43 -6.85
C GLY A 276 7.05 5.67 -7.77
N LYS A 277 5.88 6.24 -8.08
CA LYS A 277 5.73 7.47 -8.88
C LYS A 277 6.10 8.75 -8.12
N SER A 278 5.82 8.72 -6.83
CA SER A 278 5.92 9.85 -5.89
C SER A 278 7.35 10.17 -5.50
N LEU A 279 8.11 9.11 -5.26
CA LEU A 279 9.54 9.20 -5.15
C LEU A 279 10.04 9.50 -6.56
N ARG A 280 10.74 10.62 -6.76
CA ARG A 280 11.43 10.96 -8.03
C ARG A 280 12.62 10.03 -8.31
N ALA A 281 12.45 8.74 -7.98
CA ALA A 281 13.28 7.64 -8.37
C ALA A 281 13.11 7.37 -9.87
N ARG A 282 13.94 6.48 -10.41
CA ARG A 282 13.69 5.92 -11.73
C ARG A 282 12.34 5.20 -11.77
N GLU A 283 11.82 4.99 -12.98
CA GLU A 283 10.58 4.26 -13.17
C GLU A 283 10.62 2.92 -12.40
N PRO A 284 9.62 2.65 -11.55
CA PRO A 284 9.58 1.44 -10.75
C PRO A 284 9.40 0.22 -11.66
N VAL A 285 10.16 -0.84 -11.40
CA VAL A 285 10.00 -2.12 -12.09
C VAL A 285 8.92 -2.91 -11.37
N ILE A 286 7.76 -3.06 -12.02
CA ILE A 286 6.63 -3.83 -11.48
C ILE A 286 6.67 -5.22 -12.10
N VAL A 287 6.65 -6.25 -11.25
CA VAL A 287 6.65 -7.65 -11.68
C VAL A 287 5.56 -8.38 -10.93
N ASN A 288 4.76 -9.17 -11.63
CA ASN A 288 3.78 -10.02 -10.98
C ASN A 288 4.43 -11.34 -10.56
N GLY A 289 4.14 -11.85 -9.36
CA GLY A 289 4.73 -13.08 -8.82
C GLY A 289 4.66 -14.26 -9.80
N PRO A 290 3.49 -14.59 -10.38
CA PRO A 290 3.34 -15.66 -11.36
C PRO A 290 4.15 -15.46 -12.65
N GLU A 291 4.47 -14.22 -13.04
CA GLU A 291 5.20 -13.90 -14.27
C GLU A 291 6.67 -14.37 -14.21
N ILE A 292 7.21 -14.50 -13.00
CA ILE A 292 8.59 -14.97 -12.76
C ILE A 292 8.68 -16.49 -12.94
N LEU A 293 7.57 -17.22 -12.79
CA LEU A 293 7.55 -18.67 -12.80
C LEU A 293 7.59 -19.21 -14.23
N ASN A 294 8.77 -19.69 -14.65
CA ASN A 294 8.93 -20.44 -15.88
C ASN A 294 9.04 -21.95 -15.62
N LYS A 295 8.50 -22.76 -16.55
CA LYS A 295 8.54 -24.24 -16.48
C LYS A 295 9.94 -24.81 -16.67
N TYR A 296 10.87 -24.04 -17.22
CA TYR A 296 12.24 -24.45 -17.47
C TYR A 296 13.11 -24.15 -16.24
N VAL A 297 13.77 -25.19 -15.72
CA VAL A 297 14.66 -25.11 -14.56
C VAL A 297 15.75 -24.06 -14.80
N GLY A 298 15.96 -23.15 -13.85
CA GLY A 298 16.97 -22.10 -13.90
C GLY A 298 16.54 -20.78 -14.57
N GLN A 299 15.52 -20.79 -15.45
CA GLN A 299 15.05 -19.55 -16.10
C GLN A 299 14.41 -18.57 -15.10
N SER A 300 13.65 -19.09 -14.13
CA SER A 300 13.04 -18.25 -13.09
C SER A 300 14.09 -17.55 -12.21
N GLU A 301 15.23 -18.21 -11.95
CA GLU A 301 16.35 -17.61 -11.21
C GLU A 301 17.12 -16.58 -12.04
N GLU A 302 17.28 -16.84 -13.34
CA GLU A 302 17.90 -15.90 -14.26
C GLU A 302 17.05 -14.62 -14.40
N ASN A 303 15.72 -14.76 -14.47
CA ASN A 303 14.79 -13.64 -14.47
C ASN A 303 14.97 -12.77 -13.23
N ILE A 304 15.04 -13.37 -12.04
CA ILE A 304 15.34 -12.62 -10.80
C ILE A 304 16.70 -11.93 -10.90
N ARG A 305 17.76 -12.61 -11.36
CA ARG A 305 19.07 -11.99 -11.51
C ARG A 305 19.05 -10.79 -12.47
N ASN A 306 18.31 -10.90 -13.57
CA ASN A 306 18.19 -9.83 -14.56
C ASN A 306 17.46 -8.60 -14.00
N LEU A 307 16.48 -8.78 -13.10
CA LEU A 307 15.80 -7.66 -12.43
C LEU A 307 16.75 -6.82 -11.57
N PHE A 308 17.69 -7.44 -10.86
CA PHE A 308 18.64 -6.75 -9.98
C PHE A 308 19.89 -6.21 -10.71
N LYS A 309 20.20 -6.74 -11.91
CA LYS A 309 21.42 -6.43 -12.67
C LYS A 309 21.60 -4.94 -12.96
N ALA A 310 20.53 -4.25 -13.35
CA ALA A 310 20.58 -2.82 -13.66
C ALA A 310 20.96 -1.98 -12.42
N ALA A 311 20.42 -2.35 -11.25
CA ALA A 311 20.72 -1.69 -9.99
C ALA A 311 22.15 -1.99 -9.50
N GLU A 312 22.62 -3.23 -9.69
CA GLU A 312 24.00 -3.68 -9.40
C GLU A 312 25.04 -2.92 -10.22
N ASP A 313 24.84 -2.85 -11.53
CA ASP A 313 25.77 -2.20 -12.44
C ASP A 313 25.87 -0.69 -12.17
N GLU A 314 24.77 -0.06 -11.76
CA GLU A 314 24.77 1.36 -11.38
C GLU A 314 25.44 1.60 -10.03
N TYR A 315 25.15 0.77 -9.03
CA TYR A 315 25.82 0.85 -7.74
C TYR A 315 27.32 0.64 -7.86
N ARG A 316 27.77 -0.28 -8.73
CA ARG A 316 29.19 -0.50 -9.02
C ARG A 316 29.86 0.73 -9.64
N LYS A 317 29.13 1.51 -10.46
CA LYS A 317 29.64 2.73 -11.12
C LYS A 317 29.65 3.95 -10.21
N LEU A 318 28.56 4.19 -9.47
CA LEU A 318 28.31 5.43 -8.74
C LEU A 318 28.51 5.29 -7.22
N GLY A 319 28.53 4.08 -6.66
CA GLY A 319 28.61 3.83 -5.22
C GLY A 319 27.41 4.42 -4.48
N ASP A 320 27.68 5.13 -3.38
CA ASP A 320 26.65 5.76 -2.53
C ASP A 320 25.84 6.86 -3.24
N ASN A 321 26.32 7.35 -4.39
CA ASN A 321 25.60 8.32 -5.21
C ASN A 321 24.65 7.67 -6.23
N ALA A 322 24.51 6.34 -6.22
CA ALA A 322 23.61 5.64 -7.11
C ALA A 322 22.15 6.01 -6.85
N SER A 323 21.35 6.10 -7.92
CA SER A 323 19.92 6.37 -7.78
C SER A 323 19.18 5.19 -7.15
N LEU A 324 18.07 5.48 -6.48
CA LEU A 324 17.21 4.46 -5.89
C LEU A 324 16.48 3.68 -6.98
N HIS A 325 16.63 2.36 -6.96
CA HIS A 325 15.86 1.42 -7.77
C HIS A 325 14.75 0.80 -6.94
N ILE A 326 13.51 0.96 -7.39
CA ILE A 326 12.33 0.40 -6.72
C ILE A 326 11.84 -0.80 -7.52
N ILE A 327 11.78 -1.97 -6.87
CA ILE A 327 11.27 -3.22 -7.44
C ILE A 327 9.99 -3.58 -6.69
N ILE A 328 8.87 -3.66 -7.40
CA ILE A 328 7.55 -3.97 -6.85
C ILE A 328 7.17 -5.38 -7.28
N PHE A 329 6.98 -6.28 -6.31
CA PHE A 329 6.45 -7.61 -6.52
C PHE A 329 4.99 -7.66 -6.07
N ASP A 330 4.08 -7.82 -7.03
CA ASP A 330 2.69 -8.16 -6.74
C ASP A 330 2.54 -9.67 -6.54
N GLU A 331 1.61 -10.09 -5.68
CA GLU A 331 1.37 -11.50 -5.33
C GLU A 331 2.67 -12.26 -4.98
N ILE A 332 3.50 -11.68 -4.10
CA ILE A 332 4.80 -12.26 -3.73
C ILE A 332 4.66 -13.65 -3.07
N ASP A 333 3.50 -13.96 -2.49
CA ASP A 333 3.17 -15.28 -1.95
C ASP A 333 3.04 -16.37 -3.03
N ALA A 334 2.94 -16.02 -4.31
CA ALA A 334 3.01 -16.99 -5.40
C ALA A 334 4.41 -17.61 -5.55
N ILE A 335 5.45 -16.80 -5.35
CA ILE A 335 6.87 -17.18 -5.52
C ILE A 335 7.55 -17.53 -4.20
N CYS A 336 7.14 -16.92 -3.09
CA CYS A 336 7.81 -17.00 -1.80
C CYS A 336 7.04 -17.82 -0.77
N LYS A 337 6.56 -19.01 -1.16
CA LYS A 337 5.82 -19.90 -0.25
C LYS A 337 6.72 -20.48 0.84
N GLN A 338 6.12 -20.85 1.97
CA GLN A 338 6.81 -21.63 3.00
C GLN A 338 7.45 -22.90 2.41
N ARG A 339 8.73 -23.08 2.72
CA ARG A 339 9.52 -24.23 2.25
C ARG A 339 8.92 -25.53 2.78
N GLY A 340 8.87 -26.55 1.92
CA GLY A 340 8.38 -27.88 2.30
C GLY A 340 6.85 -28.03 2.37
N SER A 341 6.06 -27.00 2.01
CA SER A 341 4.60 -27.08 2.06
C SER A 341 3.98 -27.99 0.98
N ASN A 342 4.69 -28.25 -0.13
CA ASN A 342 4.23 -29.12 -1.23
C ASN A 342 5.38 -29.95 -1.83
N PRO A 343 5.35 -31.30 -1.75
CA PRO A 343 6.42 -32.16 -2.28
C PRO A 343 6.60 -32.07 -3.81
N SER A 344 5.55 -31.72 -4.57
CA SER A 344 5.52 -31.79 -6.03
C SER A 344 6.09 -30.54 -6.75
N SER A 345 6.24 -29.42 -6.04
CA SER A 345 6.69 -28.13 -6.62
C SER A 345 7.80 -27.45 -5.80
N ALA A 346 8.29 -28.12 -4.75
CA ALA A 346 9.28 -27.56 -3.82
C ALA A 346 10.57 -27.10 -4.50
N GLY A 347 11.09 -27.85 -5.48
CA GLY A 347 12.42 -27.59 -6.04
C GLY A 347 12.60 -26.22 -6.71
N VAL A 348 11.61 -25.76 -7.47
CA VAL A 348 11.71 -24.49 -8.23
C VAL A 348 11.38 -23.28 -7.34
N ASN A 349 10.36 -23.38 -6.49
CA ASN A 349 9.99 -22.27 -5.61
C ASN A 349 11.07 -22.02 -4.55
N ASP A 350 11.64 -23.07 -3.97
CA ASP A 350 12.70 -22.94 -2.96
C ASP A 350 13.97 -22.30 -3.55
N SER A 351 14.30 -22.61 -4.81
CA SER A 351 15.49 -22.05 -5.48
C SER A 351 15.33 -20.56 -5.79
N ILE A 352 14.13 -20.14 -6.22
CA ILE A 352 13.74 -18.73 -6.41
C ILE A 352 13.85 -17.95 -5.09
N VAL A 353 13.33 -18.49 -3.99
CA VAL A 353 13.40 -17.84 -2.68
C VAL A 353 14.86 -17.67 -2.25
N ASN A 354 15.69 -18.71 -2.39
CA ASN A 354 17.11 -18.62 -2.08
C ASN A 354 17.84 -17.58 -2.94
N GLN A 355 17.48 -17.49 -4.23
CA GLN A 355 18.06 -16.50 -5.13
C GLN A 355 17.66 -15.07 -4.74
N LEU A 356 16.41 -14.84 -4.37
CA LEU A 356 15.93 -13.53 -3.89
C LEU A 356 16.63 -13.15 -2.57
N LEU A 357 16.74 -14.09 -1.63
CA LEU A 357 17.46 -13.89 -0.36
C LEU A 357 18.93 -13.53 -0.57
N SER A 358 19.61 -14.23 -1.49
CA SER A 358 21.00 -13.95 -1.83
C SER A 358 21.18 -12.55 -2.44
N LYS A 359 20.21 -12.05 -3.20
CA LYS A 359 20.26 -10.68 -3.76
C LYS A 359 19.97 -9.58 -2.74
N ILE A 360 19.18 -9.85 -1.70
CA ILE A 360 18.83 -8.85 -0.67
C ILE A 360 19.89 -8.81 0.45
N ASP A 361 20.40 -9.96 0.86
CA ASP A 361 21.21 -10.14 2.08
C ASP A 361 22.63 -10.69 1.80
N GLY A 362 22.98 -10.89 0.52
CA GLY A 362 24.27 -11.44 0.14
C GLY A 362 25.46 -10.51 0.42
N VAL A 363 26.66 -11.03 0.15
CA VAL A 363 27.93 -10.31 0.35
C VAL A 363 28.00 -9.03 -0.51
N GLU A 364 27.32 -9.01 -1.65
CA GLU A 364 27.19 -7.84 -2.54
C GLU A 364 25.86 -7.08 -2.31
N ALA A 365 25.39 -6.96 -1.07
CA ALA A 365 24.11 -6.30 -0.84
C ALA A 365 24.14 -4.79 -1.10
N LEU A 366 23.12 -4.33 -1.82
CA LEU A 366 23.03 -3.01 -2.42
C LEU A 366 22.20 -2.07 -1.55
N ASN A 367 22.72 -0.89 -1.23
CA ASN A 367 22.00 0.11 -0.42
C ASN A 367 21.03 0.96 -1.26
N ASN A 368 21.15 0.93 -2.59
CA ASN A 368 20.35 1.72 -3.52
C ASN A 368 19.10 0.99 -4.03
N ILE A 369 18.68 -0.12 -3.42
CA ILE A 369 17.48 -0.87 -3.81
C ILE A 369 16.41 -0.73 -2.72
N LEU A 370 15.15 -0.64 -3.15
CA LEU A 370 13.97 -0.81 -2.30
C LEU A 370 13.06 -1.85 -2.93
N LEU A 371 12.85 -2.94 -2.20
CA LEU A 371 11.92 -4.00 -2.55
C LEU A 371 10.55 -3.74 -1.90
N ILE A 372 9.48 -3.76 -2.68
CA ILE A 372 8.10 -3.65 -2.17
C ILE A 372 7.36 -4.92 -2.56
N GLY A 373 7.11 -5.79 -1.60
CA GLY A 373 6.27 -6.98 -1.78
C GLY A 373 4.82 -6.65 -1.44
N MET A 374 3.87 -7.23 -2.17
CA MET A 374 2.45 -7.16 -1.86
C MET A 374 1.88 -8.56 -1.76
N THR A 375 1.07 -8.82 -0.74
CA THR A 375 0.39 -10.11 -0.58
C THR A 375 -0.99 -9.94 0.06
N ASN A 376 -1.87 -10.91 -0.17
CA ASN A 376 -3.11 -11.02 0.60
C ASN A 376 -2.91 -11.86 1.87
N ARG A 377 -1.85 -12.67 1.94
CA ARG A 377 -1.66 -13.73 2.92
C ARG A 377 -0.22 -13.75 3.44
N LEU A 378 0.00 -13.03 4.55
CA LEU A 378 1.29 -12.99 5.23
C LEU A 378 1.73 -14.39 5.72
N ASP A 379 0.76 -15.22 6.12
CA ASP A 379 0.97 -16.58 6.63
C ASP A 379 1.61 -17.54 5.60
N MET A 380 1.42 -17.27 4.31
CA MET A 380 1.94 -18.12 3.25
C MET A 380 3.41 -17.84 2.92
N ILE A 381 3.96 -16.70 3.37
CA ILE A 381 5.30 -16.24 3.02
C ILE A 381 6.36 -16.96 3.87
N ASP A 382 7.52 -17.26 3.27
CA ASP A 382 8.69 -17.78 3.99
C ASP A 382 9.17 -16.80 5.07
N GLU A 383 9.18 -17.26 6.32
CA GLU A 383 9.67 -16.50 7.48
C GLU A 383 11.11 -15.99 7.29
N ALA A 384 11.93 -16.66 6.48
CA ALA A 384 13.28 -16.21 6.17
C ALA A 384 13.29 -14.82 5.50
N LEU A 385 12.28 -14.48 4.68
CA LEU A 385 12.18 -13.17 4.05
C LEU A 385 11.71 -12.08 5.01
N LEU A 386 10.89 -12.44 6.00
CA LEU A 386 10.30 -11.51 6.97
C LEU A 386 11.27 -11.03 8.06
N ARG A 387 12.50 -11.55 8.09
CA ARG A 387 13.53 -11.18 9.07
C ARG A 387 14.04 -9.75 8.84
N PRO A 388 14.40 -9.03 9.92
CA PRO A 388 15.03 -7.71 9.82
C PRO A 388 16.26 -7.71 8.91
N GLY A 389 16.47 -6.62 8.16
CA GLY A 389 17.49 -6.54 7.10
C GLY A 389 17.06 -7.05 5.72
N ARG A 390 15.90 -7.73 5.61
CA ARG A 390 15.30 -8.18 4.34
C ARG A 390 13.99 -7.43 4.07
N LEU A 391 12.83 -8.09 4.19
CA LEU A 391 11.53 -7.43 4.29
C LEU A 391 11.29 -7.11 5.76
N GLU A 392 11.82 -5.98 6.22
CA GLU A 392 11.76 -5.62 7.65
C GLU A 392 10.47 -4.89 8.02
N VAL A 393 9.98 -4.04 7.12
CA VAL A 393 8.79 -3.22 7.36
C VAL A 393 7.56 -3.97 6.85
N HIS A 394 6.70 -4.40 7.76
CA HIS A 394 5.43 -5.06 7.45
C HIS A 394 4.28 -4.12 7.77
N ILE A 395 3.45 -3.80 6.77
CA ILE A 395 2.32 -2.88 6.92
C ILE A 395 1.02 -3.60 6.56
N GLU A 396 0.11 -3.66 7.53
CA GLU A 396 -1.24 -4.18 7.36
C GLU A 396 -2.12 -3.08 6.74
N ILE A 397 -2.58 -3.28 5.50
CA ILE A 397 -3.55 -2.41 4.84
C ILE A 397 -4.94 -3.02 5.04
N GLY A 398 -5.65 -2.50 6.04
CA GLY A 398 -7.00 -2.91 6.41
C GLY A 398 -8.09 -2.36 5.49
N LEU A 399 -9.34 -2.63 5.87
CA LEU A 399 -10.50 -1.98 5.27
C LEU A 399 -10.55 -0.50 5.67
N PRO A 400 -11.06 0.39 4.80
CA PRO A 400 -11.13 1.82 5.10
C PRO A 400 -12.14 2.14 6.21
N ASP A 401 -11.72 3.04 7.11
CA ASP A 401 -12.60 3.69 8.10
C ASP A 401 -13.68 4.53 7.40
N GLU A 402 -14.72 4.95 8.13
CA GLU A 402 -15.81 5.77 7.56
C GLU A 402 -15.31 7.06 6.90
N SER A 403 -14.39 7.79 7.55
CA SER A 403 -13.74 8.96 6.95
C SER A 403 -12.94 8.59 5.69
N GLY A 404 -12.29 7.42 5.71
CA GLY A 404 -11.57 6.90 4.55
C GLY A 404 -12.49 6.55 3.39
N ARG A 405 -13.67 5.98 3.65
CA ARG A 405 -14.69 5.71 2.63
C ARG A 405 -15.21 7.00 2.00
N ILE A 406 -15.41 8.06 2.79
CA ILE A 406 -15.78 9.39 2.26
C ILE A 406 -14.70 9.90 1.31
N GLN A 407 -13.42 9.80 1.69
CA GLN A 407 -12.30 10.22 0.84
C GLN A 407 -12.26 9.41 -0.47
N ILE A 408 -12.38 8.08 -0.40
CA ILE A 408 -12.38 7.20 -1.58
C ILE A 408 -13.57 7.53 -2.49
N LEU A 409 -14.78 7.67 -1.95
CA LEU A 409 -15.95 8.10 -2.69
C LEU A 409 -15.74 9.48 -3.35
N SER A 410 -15.14 10.43 -2.63
CA SER A 410 -14.83 11.76 -3.16
C SER A 410 -13.85 11.70 -4.34
N ILE A 411 -12.82 10.84 -4.26
CA ILE A 411 -11.84 10.64 -5.34
C ILE A 411 -12.52 10.08 -6.59
N HIS A 412 -13.30 9.00 -6.47
CA HIS A 412 -13.96 8.37 -7.61
C HIS A 412 -15.10 9.22 -8.19
N THR A 413 -15.75 10.06 -7.38
CA THR A 413 -16.80 10.98 -7.83
C THR A 413 -16.27 12.35 -8.27
N LYS A 414 -14.98 12.66 -8.09
CA LYS A 414 -14.37 13.95 -8.44
C LYS A 414 -14.61 14.34 -9.90
N GLN A 415 -14.33 13.42 -10.83
CA GLN A 415 -14.55 13.67 -12.27
C GLN A 415 -16.03 13.83 -12.61
N MET A 416 -16.92 13.10 -11.94
CA MET A 416 -18.38 13.23 -12.12
C MET A 416 -18.90 14.56 -11.58
N ARG A 417 -18.31 15.06 -10.48
CA ARG A 417 -18.64 16.35 -9.88
C ARG A 417 -18.13 17.51 -10.74
N GLU A 418 -16.88 17.46 -11.18
CA GLU A 418 -16.26 18.49 -12.04
C GLU A 418 -16.99 18.62 -13.39
N SER A 419 -17.51 17.52 -13.93
CA SER A 419 -18.31 17.52 -15.16
C SER A 419 -19.79 17.87 -14.97
N GLY A 420 -20.24 18.16 -13.73
CA GLY A 420 -21.63 18.49 -13.42
C GLY A 420 -22.62 17.32 -13.61
N ARG A 421 -22.11 16.09 -13.59
CA ARG A 421 -22.85 14.84 -13.84
C ARG A 421 -23.31 14.13 -12.58
N LEU A 422 -22.85 14.58 -11.41
CA LEU A 422 -23.35 14.11 -10.12
C LEU A 422 -24.61 14.92 -9.73
N GLY A 423 -25.68 14.24 -9.35
CA GLY A 423 -26.88 14.87 -8.83
C GLY A 423 -26.64 15.58 -7.50
N ASN A 424 -27.37 16.67 -7.26
CA ASN A 424 -27.28 17.44 -6.01
C ASN A 424 -27.88 16.70 -4.80
N ASP A 425 -28.61 15.60 -5.07
CA ASP A 425 -29.25 14.71 -4.11
C ASP A 425 -28.30 13.66 -3.52
N VAL A 426 -27.08 13.55 -4.06
CA VAL A 426 -26.08 12.56 -3.62
C VAL A 426 -25.22 13.14 -2.49
N ASP A 427 -25.42 12.62 -1.28
CA ASP A 427 -24.56 12.90 -0.13
C ASP A 427 -23.57 11.74 0.10
N LEU A 428 -22.28 12.04 -0.01
CA LEU A 428 -21.21 11.06 0.17
C LEU A 428 -21.09 10.56 1.62
N ALA A 429 -21.48 11.38 2.61
CA ALA A 429 -21.42 10.98 4.01
C ALA A 429 -22.45 9.88 4.31
N VAL A 430 -23.66 10.02 3.76
CA VAL A 430 -24.72 9.01 3.90
C VAL A 430 -24.31 7.71 3.20
N LEU A 431 -23.76 7.79 1.99
CA LEU A 431 -23.26 6.61 1.27
C LEU A 431 -22.12 5.91 2.03
N ALA A 432 -21.23 6.65 2.68
CA ALA A 432 -20.15 6.08 3.49
C ALA A 432 -20.66 5.36 4.75
N ALA A 433 -21.77 5.82 5.33
CA ALA A 433 -22.42 5.18 6.47
C ALA A 433 -23.16 3.88 6.07
N GLU A 434 -23.70 3.82 4.85
CA GLU A 434 -24.39 2.64 4.29
C GLU A 434 -23.40 1.57 3.76
N THR A 435 -22.22 1.98 3.28
CA THR A 435 -21.18 1.09 2.72
C THR A 435 -20.24 0.48 3.78
N LYS A 436 -20.80 -0.08 4.86
CA LYS A 436 -20.00 -0.69 5.93
C LYS A 436 -19.19 -1.90 5.41
N ASN A 437 -17.90 -1.93 5.75
CA ASN A 437 -16.91 -2.95 5.32
C ASN A 437 -16.59 -3.00 3.83
N PHE A 438 -17.03 -2.04 3.03
CA PHE A 438 -16.66 -2.01 1.63
C PHE A 438 -15.15 -1.77 1.49
N SER A 439 -14.51 -2.56 0.65
CA SER A 439 -13.13 -2.33 0.23
C SER A 439 -13.04 -1.21 -0.82
N GLY A 440 -11.85 -0.64 -1.05
CA GLY A 440 -11.68 0.42 -2.05
C GLY A 440 -12.16 0.01 -3.45
N ALA A 441 -11.89 -1.24 -3.84
CA ALA A 441 -12.36 -1.80 -5.12
C ALA A 441 -13.89 -1.97 -5.17
N GLU A 442 -14.55 -2.29 -4.06
CA GLU A 442 -16.01 -2.39 -3.99
C GLU A 442 -16.68 -1.02 -4.04
N ILE A 443 -16.08 0.00 -3.42
CA ILE A 443 -16.55 1.38 -3.51
C ILE A 443 -16.42 1.89 -4.96
N GLU A 444 -15.32 1.59 -5.64
CA GLU A 444 -15.17 1.87 -7.07
C GLU A 444 -16.24 1.13 -7.89
N GLY A 445 -16.48 -0.14 -7.58
CA GLY A 445 -17.54 -0.97 -8.18
C GLY A 445 -18.94 -0.38 -7.99
N LEU A 446 -19.23 0.15 -6.79
CA LEU A 446 -20.49 0.80 -6.47
C LEU A 446 -20.71 2.06 -7.33
N VAL A 447 -19.70 2.93 -7.42
CA VAL A 447 -19.77 4.14 -8.26
C VAL A 447 -19.94 3.77 -9.74
N ARG A 448 -19.26 2.71 -10.20
CA ARG A 448 -19.39 2.21 -11.57
C ARG A 448 -20.77 1.61 -11.86
N SER A 449 -21.35 0.87 -10.93
CA SER A 449 -22.71 0.31 -11.06
C SER A 449 -23.76 1.43 -11.04
N ALA A 450 -23.63 2.42 -10.16
CA ALA A 450 -24.50 3.60 -10.14
C ALA A 450 -24.46 4.37 -11.48
N ALA A 451 -23.26 4.55 -12.06
CA ALA A 451 -23.13 5.13 -13.40
C ALA A 451 -23.80 4.25 -14.47
N SER A 452 -23.70 2.92 -14.38
CA SER A 452 -24.37 1.98 -15.28
C SER A 452 -25.90 2.11 -15.22
N TYR A 453 -26.49 2.19 -14.03
CA TYR A 453 -27.93 2.44 -13.85
C TYR A 453 -28.36 3.79 -14.44
N ALA A 454 -27.55 4.83 -14.23
CA ALA A 454 -27.80 6.13 -14.82
C ALA A 454 -27.76 6.08 -16.37
N PHE A 455 -26.86 5.29 -16.96
CA PHE A 455 -26.84 5.08 -18.41
C PHE A 455 -28.05 4.28 -18.88
N GLN A 456 -28.42 3.20 -18.19
CA GLN A 456 -29.56 2.35 -18.53
C GLN A 456 -30.89 3.11 -18.48
N ARG A 457 -31.07 4.02 -17.51
CA ARG A 457 -32.26 4.89 -17.42
C ARG A 457 -32.43 5.79 -18.65
N ASN A 458 -31.32 6.26 -19.22
CA ASN A 458 -31.32 7.21 -20.32
C ASN A 458 -31.23 6.54 -21.71
N VAL A 459 -30.78 5.29 -21.78
CA VAL A 459 -30.73 4.50 -23.03
C VAL A 459 -31.98 3.66 -23.15
N ASN A 460 -32.86 4.02 -24.09
CA ASN A 460 -34.04 3.21 -24.39
C ASN A 460 -33.64 1.99 -25.22
N VAL A 461 -33.51 0.82 -24.57
CA VAL A 461 -33.06 -0.45 -25.19
C VAL A 461 -33.93 -0.87 -26.39
N LYS A 462 -35.16 -0.35 -26.51
CA LYS A 462 -36.08 -0.66 -27.62
C LYS A 462 -35.90 0.22 -28.88
N ASP A 463 -35.27 1.39 -28.76
CA ASP A 463 -35.06 2.35 -29.86
C ASP A 463 -33.63 2.93 -29.79
N LEU A 464 -32.64 2.21 -30.31
CA LEU A 464 -31.23 2.66 -30.38
C LEU A 464 -30.99 3.83 -31.36
N SER A 465 -32.01 4.25 -32.11
CA SER A 465 -31.93 5.25 -33.19
C SER A 465 -32.32 6.67 -32.76
N LYS A 466 -32.86 6.88 -31.55
CA LYS A 466 -33.15 8.23 -31.04
C LYS A 466 -31.86 8.85 -30.49
N PRO A 467 -31.52 10.11 -30.84
CA PRO A 467 -30.40 10.80 -30.23
C PRO A 467 -30.71 10.96 -28.74
N THR A 468 -29.95 10.28 -27.90
CA THR A 468 -30.04 10.44 -26.45
C THR A 468 -29.52 11.85 -26.11
N ASP A 469 -30.25 12.62 -25.31
CA ASP A 469 -29.79 13.91 -24.81
C ASP A 469 -28.62 13.69 -23.84
N VAL A 470 -27.42 13.57 -24.41
CA VAL A 470 -26.17 13.25 -23.69
C VAL A 470 -25.91 14.28 -22.60
N GLU A 471 -26.43 15.51 -22.69
CA GLU A 471 -26.24 16.57 -21.70
C GLU A 471 -27.06 16.39 -20.40
N THR A 472 -28.12 15.58 -20.41
CA THR A 472 -29.03 15.42 -19.25
C THR A 472 -28.66 14.26 -18.32
N ILE A 473 -27.75 13.38 -18.74
CA ILE A 473 -27.36 12.21 -17.95
C ILE A 473 -26.69 12.67 -16.66
N LYS A 474 -27.38 12.45 -15.53
CA LYS A 474 -26.85 12.66 -14.18
C LYS A 474 -27.03 11.39 -13.35
N VAL A 475 -26.06 11.12 -12.50
CA VAL A 475 -26.13 10.03 -11.50
C VAL A 475 -26.84 10.58 -10.27
N THR A 476 -27.96 9.97 -9.92
CA THR A 476 -28.84 10.36 -8.81
C THR A 476 -28.68 9.42 -7.64
N ARG A 477 -29.21 9.79 -6.46
CA ARG A 477 -29.20 8.94 -5.26
C ARG A 477 -29.85 7.58 -5.49
N LEU A 478 -30.96 7.54 -6.25
CA LEU A 478 -31.65 6.29 -6.59
C LEU A 478 -30.76 5.30 -7.34
N ASP A 479 -29.84 5.79 -8.16
CA ASP A 479 -28.90 4.94 -8.90
C ASP A 479 -27.89 4.28 -7.95
N PHE A 480 -27.47 4.98 -6.88
CA PHE A 480 -26.64 4.43 -5.81
C PHE A 480 -27.40 3.42 -4.95
N GLU A 481 -28.67 3.68 -4.63
CA GLU A 481 -29.51 2.75 -3.87
C GLU A 481 -29.69 1.42 -4.64
N ASN A 482 -29.94 1.49 -5.95
CA ASN A 482 -29.98 0.29 -6.79
C ASN A 482 -28.63 -0.41 -6.85
N ALA A 483 -27.53 0.35 -6.98
CA ALA A 483 -26.19 -0.22 -7.00
C ALA A 483 -25.80 -0.93 -5.68
N LEU A 484 -26.27 -0.43 -4.52
CA LEU A 484 -26.05 -1.09 -3.22
C LEU A 484 -26.75 -2.46 -3.12
N THR A 485 -27.86 -2.65 -3.84
CA THR A 485 -28.52 -3.98 -3.87
C THR A 485 -27.76 -5.01 -4.71
N GLU A 486 -26.99 -4.56 -5.70
CA GLU A 486 -26.22 -5.41 -6.62
C GLU A 486 -24.81 -5.68 -6.09
N VAL A 487 -24.11 -4.63 -5.64
CA VAL A 487 -22.73 -4.72 -5.16
C VAL A 487 -22.72 -5.10 -3.69
N LYS A 488 -22.48 -6.38 -3.42
CA LYS A 488 -22.32 -6.89 -2.05
C LYS A 488 -20.83 -6.89 -1.64
N PRO A 489 -20.52 -6.57 -0.38
CA PRO A 489 -19.15 -6.63 0.11
C PRO A 489 -18.65 -8.08 0.12
N ALA A 490 -17.44 -8.33 -0.38
CA ALA A 490 -16.79 -9.63 -0.29
C ALA A 490 -16.36 -9.95 1.15
N PHE A 491 -16.13 -8.90 1.96
CA PHE A 491 -15.79 -8.98 3.36
C PHE A 491 -16.93 -8.38 4.20
N GLY A 492 -17.86 -9.18 4.71
CA GLY A 492 -18.99 -8.64 5.46
C GLY A 492 -20.15 -9.60 5.67
N ALA A 493 -21.19 -9.08 6.33
CA ALA A 493 -22.37 -9.80 6.74
C ALA A 493 -23.11 -10.47 5.58
N GLU A 494 -23.20 -11.80 5.61
CA GLU A 494 -24.07 -12.57 4.73
C GLU A 494 -25.54 -12.41 5.18
N GLU A 495 -26.09 -11.19 5.11
CA GLU A 495 -27.45 -10.88 5.56
C GLU A 495 -28.49 -11.80 4.91
N ASP A 496 -28.30 -12.16 3.63
CA ASP A 496 -29.20 -13.09 2.94
C ASP A 496 -29.23 -14.49 3.59
N LEU A 497 -28.09 -14.97 4.12
CA LEU A 497 -28.03 -16.27 4.78
C LEU A 497 -28.73 -16.21 6.14
N PHE A 498 -28.58 -15.11 6.88
CA PHE A 498 -29.32 -14.91 8.12
C PHE A 498 -30.83 -14.80 7.86
N ASP A 499 -31.24 -14.10 6.80
CA ASP A 499 -32.65 -14.02 6.38
C ASP A 499 -33.20 -15.38 5.92
N SER A 500 -32.37 -16.20 5.27
CA SER A 500 -32.72 -17.58 4.91
C SER A 500 -32.96 -18.47 6.13
N CYS A 501 -32.33 -18.16 7.28
CA CYS A 501 -32.57 -18.83 8.55
C CYS A 501 -33.87 -18.35 9.23
N LEU A 502 -34.38 -17.19 8.85
CA LEU A 502 -35.54 -16.50 9.46
C LEU A 502 -36.81 -16.54 8.58
N ARG A 503 -37.01 -17.55 7.73
CA ARG A 503 -38.14 -17.63 6.74
C ARG A 503 -39.54 -17.34 7.31
N ASN A 504 -39.78 -17.69 8.58
CA ASN A 504 -41.07 -17.54 9.25
C ASN A 504 -41.04 -16.50 10.38
N GLY A 505 -39.97 -15.71 10.47
CA GLY A 505 -39.71 -14.81 11.59
C GLY A 505 -39.46 -15.56 12.91
N ILE A 506 -39.40 -14.80 14.00
CA ILE A 506 -39.40 -15.33 15.37
C ILE A 506 -40.80 -15.15 15.95
N ILE A 507 -41.34 -16.23 16.50
CA ILE A 507 -42.62 -16.24 17.20
C ILE A 507 -42.33 -16.37 18.69
N SER A 508 -42.70 -15.35 19.47
CA SER A 508 -42.69 -15.43 20.93
C SER A 508 -43.84 -16.30 21.40
N TYR A 509 -43.52 -17.44 22.03
CA TYR A 509 -44.51 -18.42 22.47
C TYR A 509 -44.64 -18.56 23.98
N GLY A 510 -43.80 -17.89 24.77
CA GLY A 510 -43.91 -17.91 26.22
C GLY A 510 -42.86 -17.06 26.93
N PRO A 511 -43.06 -16.80 28.24
CA PRO A 511 -42.20 -15.92 29.02
C PRO A 511 -40.78 -16.47 29.19
N GLU A 512 -40.60 -17.79 29.20
CA GLU A 512 -39.27 -18.42 29.25
C GLU A 512 -38.47 -18.12 27.97
N PHE A 513 -39.13 -18.17 26.81
CA PHE A 513 -38.49 -17.86 25.53
C PHE A 513 -38.18 -16.36 25.41
N ASP A 514 -39.09 -15.49 25.86
CA ASP A 514 -38.87 -14.04 25.85
C ASP A 514 -37.71 -13.65 26.77
N HIS A 515 -37.63 -14.25 27.97
CA HIS A 515 -36.48 -14.05 28.87
C HIS A 515 -35.17 -14.52 28.24
N LEU A 516 -35.18 -15.67 27.56
CA LEU A 516 -34.01 -16.20 26.86
C LEU A 516 -33.58 -15.26 25.74
N LEU A 517 -34.51 -14.77 24.92
CA LEU A 517 -34.24 -13.81 23.85
C LEU A 517 -33.64 -12.53 24.41
N GLN A 518 -34.26 -11.95 25.46
CA GLN A 518 -33.74 -10.77 26.15
C GLN A 518 -32.33 -11.00 26.71
N THR A 519 -32.06 -12.18 27.28
CA THR A 519 -30.73 -12.55 27.80
C THR A 519 -29.70 -12.56 26.66
N CYS A 520 -30.01 -13.20 25.54
CA CYS A 520 -29.12 -13.25 24.37
C CYS A 520 -28.85 -11.85 23.80
N THR A 521 -29.88 -11.01 23.65
CA THR A 521 -29.73 -9.64 23.16
C THR A 521 -28.91 -8.79 24.13
N THR A 522 -29.10 -8.95 25.45
CA THR A 522 -28.31 -8.26 26.48
C THR A 522 -26.83 -8.67 26.43
N LEU A 523 -26.54 -9.96 26.23
CA LEU A 523 -25.18 -10.46 26.08
C LEU A 523 -24.52 -9.93 24.80
N ALA A 524 -25.26 -9.82 23.70
CA ALA A 524 -24.76 -9.21 22.47
C ALA A 524 -24.46 -7.71 22.65
N GLN A 525 -25.32 -6.99 23.35
CA GLN A 525 -25.09 -5.58 23.72
C GLN A 525 -23.87 -5.44 24.65
N GLN A 526 -23.68 -6.36 25.60
CA GLN A 526 -22.52 -6.37 26.48
C GLN A 526 -21.20 -6.43 25.69
N VAL A 527 -21.09 -7.27 24.66
CA VAL A 527 -19.88 -7.32 23.82
C VAL A 527 -19.65 -5.98 23.09
N ARG A 528 -20.73 -5.30 22.70
CA ARG A 528 -20.65 -4.00 22.02
C ARG A 528 -20.25 -2.85 22.96
N ASP A 529 -20.66 -2.88 24.22
CA ASP A 529 -20.46 -1.73 25.12
C ASP A 529 -19.29 -1.93 26.10
N SER A 530 -19.02 -3.18 26.51
CA SER A 530 -18.00 -3.49 27.53
C SER A 530 -16.57 -3.49 26.98
N GLU A 531 -15.65 -2.84 27.69
CA GLU A 531 -14.22 -2.81 27.36
C GLU A 531 -13.45 -4.03 27.88
N ASN A 532 -13.94 -4.67 28.95
CA ASN A 532 -13.22 -5.76 29.64
C ASN A 532 -13.46 -7.15 29.01
N THR A 533 -14.51 -7.30 28.21
CA THR A 533 -14.93 -8.59 27.63
C THR A 533 -14.66 -8.60 26.13
N GLN A 534 -13.46 -9.03 25.73
CA GLN A 534 -13.04 -9.10 24.32
C GLN A 534 -13.67 -10.28 23.57
N VAL A 535 -13.86 -11.42 24.23
CA VAL A 535 -14.48 -12.61 23.63
C VAL A 535 -15.62 -13.08 24.51
N LEU A 536 -16.80 -13.25 23.92
CA LEU A 536 -17.93 -13.90 24.56
C LEU A 536 -18.42 -15.04 23.68
N SER A 537 -18.53 -16.22 24.26
CA SER A 537 -19.01 -17.41 23.55
C SER A 537 -20.27 -17.96 24.21
N ILE A 538 -21.33 -18.07 23.41
CA ILE A 538 -22.67 -18.52 23.82
C ILE A 538 -22.98 -19.82 23.08
N LEU A 539 -23.31 -20.86 23.83
CA LEU A 539 -23.76 -22.15 23.31
C LEU A 539 -25.28 -22.27 23.52
N LEU A 540 -26.04 -22.24 22.42
CA LEU A 540 -27.46 -22.52 22.39
C LEU A 540 -27.68 -24.02 22.18
N HIS A 541 -28.25 -24.70 23.16
CA HIS A 541 -28.52 -26.13 23.09
C HIS A 541 -30.01 -26.44 23.31
N GLY A 542 -30.45 -27.60 22.85
CA GLY A 542 -31.84 -28.06 23.00
C GLY A 542 -32.23 -29.07 21.95
N PRO A 543 -33.43 -29.66 22.02
CA PRO A 543 -33.86 -30.71 21.08
C PRO A 543 -33.86 -30.25 19.62
N PRO A 544 -33.76 -31.18 18.65
CA PRO A 544 -33.82 -30.84 17.23
C PRO A 544 -35.17 -30.18 16.89
N GLY A 545 -35.16 -29.15 16.05
CA GLY A 545 -36.37 -28.45 15.62
C GLY A 545 -36.91 -27.37 16.58
N SER A 546 -36.24 -27.09 17.70
CA SER A 546 -36.66 -26.03 18.65
C SER A 546 -36.41 -24.59 18.19
N GLY A 547 -35.74 -24.38 17.05
CA GLY A 547 -35.48 -23.05 16.50
C GLY A 547 -34.19 -22.38 16.96
N LYS A 548 -33.21 -23.14 17.49
CA LYS A 548 -31.89 -22.62 17.96
C LYS A 548 -31.18 -21.75 16.91
N THR A 549 -31.07 -22.25 15.68
CA THR A 549 -30.45 -21.54 14.55
C THR A 549 -31.17 -20.25 14.22
N ALA A 550 -32.51 -20.27 14.20
CA ALA A 550 -33.31 -19.08 13.94
C ALA A 550 -33.14 -18.03 15.05
N LEU A 551 -33.11 -18.46 16.31
CA LEU A 551 -32.85 -17.60 17.45
C LEU A 551 -31.46 -16.94 17.37
N ALA A 552 -30.41 -17.72 17.12
CA ALA A 552 -29.06 -17.18 16.94
C ALA A 552 -28.98 -16.18 15.79
N ALA A 553 -29.63 -16.48 14.66
CA ALA A 553 -29.67 -15.59 13.50
C ALA A 553 -30.42 -14.28 13.80
N HIS A 554 -31.51 -14.33 14.58
CA HIS A 554 -32.24 -13.13 14.98
C HIS A 554 -31.43 -12.24 15.91
N VAL A 555 -30.79 -12.82 16.92
CA VAL A 555 -29.89 -12.09 17.83
C VAL A 555 -28.74 -11.47 17.05
N ALA A 556 -28.18 -12.19 16.08
CA ALA A 556 -27.14 -11.66 15.21
C ALA A 556 -27.61 -10.45 14.39
N LYS A 557 -28.82 -10.53 13.82
CA LYS A 557 -29.42 -9.45 13.03
C LYS A 557 -29.73 -8.21 13.88
N GLU A 558 -30.27 -8.38 15.09
CA GLU A 558 -30.49 -7.28 16.03
C GLU A 558 -29.18 -6.66 16.52
N ALA A 559 -28.15 -7.49 16.71
CA ALA A 559 -26.84 -7.03 17.13
C ALA A 559 -26.18 -6.14 16.07
N GLN A 560 -26.49 -6.23 14.77
CA GLN A 560 -25.94 -5.35 13.71
C GLN A 560 -24.41 -5.15 13.81
N PHE A 561 -23.66 -6.23 14.02
CA PHE A 561 -22.21 -6.13 14.06
C PHE A 561 -21.66 -5.88 12.64
N PRO A 562 -20.58 -5.09 12.49
CA PRO A 562 -19.95 -4.84 11.20
C PRO A 562 -19.61 -6.13 10.45
N PHE A 563 -19.00 -7.10 11.12
CA PHE A 563 -18.70 -8.40 10.53
C PHE A 563 -19.59 -9.48 11.12
N MET A 564 -20.36 -10.17 10.28
CA MET A 564 -21.17 -11.33 10.67
C MET A 564 -20.90 -12.49 9.71
N LYS A 565 -20.53 -13.66 10.25
CA LYS A 565 -20.28 -14.83 9.42
C LYS A 565 -20.99 -16.06 9.95
N LEU A 566 -21.70 -16.75 9.06
CA LEU A 566 -22.37 -18.00 9.36
C LEU A 566 -21.51 -19.19 8.87
N VAL A 567 -21.17 -20.06 9.81
CA VAL A 567 -20.44 -21.31 9.58
C VAL A 567 -21.45 -22.45 9.64
N THR A 568 -21.96 -22.85 8.48
CA THR A 568 -22.84 -24.02 8.34
C THR A 568 -22.05 -25.27 7.95
N PRO A 569 -22.53 -26.47 8.30
CA PRO A 569 -21.94 -27.74 7.84
C PRO A 569 -21.94 -27.87 6.31
N ASP A 570 -22.89 -27.23 5.63
CA ASP A 570 -23.05 -27.28 4.16
C ASP A 570 -21.81 -26.73 3.44
N ASN A 571 -21.12 -25.77 4.05
CA ASN A 571 -19.88 -25.19 3.50
C ASN A 571 -18.69 -26.15 3.53
N PHE A 572 -18.77 -27.26 4.28
CA PHE A 572 -17.68 -28.22 4.48
C PHE A 572 -17.94 -29.58 3.84
N VAL A 573 -19.02 -29.71 3.06
CA VAL A 573 -19.35 -30.99 2.40
C VAL A 573 -18.23 -31.39 1.44
N GLY A 574 -17.69 -32.59 1.62
CA GLY A 574 -16.59 -33.14 0.81
C GLY A 574 -15.19 -32.71 1.25
N PHE A 575 -15.05 -31.90 2.30
CA PHE A 575 -13.74 -31.47 2.80
C PHE A 575 -13.11 -32.54 3.71
N SER A 576 -11.78 -32.72 3.58
CA SER A 576 -10.99 -33.48 4.54
C SER A 576 -10.90 -32.75 5.88
N GLU A 577 -10.59 -33.47 6.96
CA GLU A 577 -10.48 -32.87 8.31
C GLU A 577 -9.52 -31.68 8.34
N ALA A 578 -8.36 -31.79 7.68
CA ALA A 578 -7.38 -30.71 7.58
C ALA A 578 -7.88 -29.51 6.77
N ALA A 579 -8.68 -29.73 5.72
CA ALA A 579 -9.29 -28.64 4.96
C ALA A 579 -10.33 -27.90 5.80
N ARG A 580 -11.10 -28.61 6.63
CA ARG A 580 -12.09 -28.02 7.54
C ARG A 580 -11.44 -27.20 8.64
N THR A 581 -10.40 -27.71 9.31
CA THR A 581 -9.67 -26.95 10.33
C THR A 581 -9.04 -25.69 9.76
N ASN A 582 -8.45 -25.77 8.57
CA ASN A 582 -7.88 -24.60 7.88
C ASN A 582 -8.95 -23.56 7.51
N SER A 583 -10.11 -24.00 7.01
CA SER A 583 -11.22 -23.10 6.68
C SER A 583 -11.82 -22.45 7.93
N LEU A 584 -11.96 -23.21 9.03
CA LEU A 584 -12.39 -22.68 10.32
C LEU A 584 -11.39 -21.64 10.84
N SER A 585 -10.09 -21.94 10.84
CA SER A 585 -9.05 -20.98 11.26
C SER A 585 -9.11 -19.68 10.46
N ARG A 586 -9.22 -19.77 9.13
CA ARG A 586 -9.36 -18.59 8.26
C ARG A 586 -10.57 -17.74 8.63
N THR A 587 -11.71 -18.37 8.90
CA THR A 587 -12.94 -17.67 9.28
C THR A 587 -12.77 -16.90 10.59
N PHE A 588 -12.08 -17.49 11.58
CA PHE A 588 -11.74 -16.81 12.82
C PHE A 588 -10.71 -15.68 12.60
N ASP A 589 -9.70 -15.92 11.77
CA ASP A 589 -8.68 -14.91 11.44
C ASP A 589 -9.28 -13.70 10.70
N ASP A 590 -10.30 -13.92 9.87
CA ASP A 590 -11.08 -12.85 9.25
C ASP A 590 -11.95 -12.12 10.27
N ALA A 591 -12.60 -12.85 11.19
CA ALA A 591 -13.35 -12.23 12.29
C ALA A 591 -12.46 -11.36 13.19
N TYR A 592 -11.19 -11.74 13.38
CA TYR A 592 -10.21 -10.96 14.12
C TYR A 592 -9.74 -9.70 13.40
N LYS A 593 -10.07 -9.46 12.12
CA LYS A 593 -9.68 -8.21 11.43
C LYS A 593 -10.64 -7.06 11.74
N SER A 594 -11.91 -7.37 11.99
CA SER A 594 -12.95 -6.40 12.31
C SER A 594 -12.84 -5.91 13.76
N PRO A 595 -13.19 -4.64 14.07
CA PRO A 595 -13.28 -4.16 15.46
C PRO A 595 -14.38 -4.85 16.26
N LEU A 596 -15.52 -5.15 15.61
CA LEU A 596 -16.64 -5.89 16.19
C LEU A 596 -17.04 -7.00 15.22
N SER A 597 -17.00 -8.24 15.68
CA SER A 597 -17.34 -9.41 14.86
C SER A 597 -18.28 -10.39 15.58
N LEU A 598 -19.20 -10.96 14.81
CA LEU A 598 -20.10 -12.02 15.23
C LEU A 598 -19.83 -13.26 14.37
N LEU A 599 -19.54 -14.38 15.02
CA LEU A 599 -19.35 -15.66 14.36
C LEU A 599 -20.44 -16.63 14.83
N MET A 600 -21.30 -17.05 13.92
CA MET A 600 -22.34 -18.03 14.20
C MET A 600 -21.91 -19.41 13.68
N ILE A 601 -21.75 -20.38 14.57
CA ILE A 601 -21.42 -21.77 14.24
C ILE A 601 -22.68 -22.61 14.40
N ASP A 602 -23.24 -23.07 13.29
CA ASP A 602 -24.47 -23.86 13.30
C ASP A 602 -24.18 -25.37 13.34
N ASN A 603 -24.93 -26.09 14.17
CA ASN A 603 -24.89 -27.55 14.33
C ASN A 603 -23.46 -28.10 14.52
N ILE A 604 -22.83 -27.76 15.66
CA ILE A 604 -21.46 -28.19 15.96
C ILE A 604 -21.29 -29.70 15.84
N GLU A 605 -22.29 -30.51 16.21
CA GLU A 605 -22.25 -31.97 16.08
C GLU A 605 -22.01 -32.44 14.64
N ARG A 606 -22.55 -31.73 13.63
CA ARG A 606 -22.31 -32.05 12.22
C ARG A 606 -20.96 -31.54 11.75
N LEU A 607 -20.49 -30.42 12.28
CA LEU A 607 -19.17 -29.87 11.94
C LEU A 607 -18.04 -30.84 12.34
N ILE A 608 -18.19 -31.52 13.48
CA ILE A 608 -17.25 -32.51 14.01
C ILE A 608 -17.51 -33.95 13.51
N ASP A 609 -18.42 -34.16 12.56
CA ASP A 609 -18.85 -35.48 12.08
C ASP A 609 -19.26 -36.45 13.20
N PHE A 610 -19.99 -35.97 14.20
CA PHE A 610 -20.46 -36.82 15.30
C PHE A 610 -21.48 -37.85 14.81
N THR A 611 -21.23 -39.13 15.12
CA THR A 611 -22.20 -40.21 14.93
C THR A 611 -22.50 -40.90 16.26
N PRO A 612 -23.80 -41.08 16.64
CA PRO A 612 -24.17 -41.69 17.91
C PRO A 612 -23.89 -43.20 17.96
N ILE A 613 -23.87 -43.89 16.80
CA ILE A 613 -23.62 -45.35 16.71
C ILE A 613 -22.11 -45.60 16.74
N GLY A 614 -21.60 -45.85 17.95
CA GLY A 614 -20.16 -45.89 18.23
C GLY A 614 -19.60 -44.47 18.10
N PRO A 615 -19.27 -43.78 19.21
CA PRO A 615 -18.98 -42.34 19.19
C PRO A 615 -17.73 -42.04 18.38
N ARG A 616 -17.90 -41.87 17.08
CA ARG A 616 -16.89 -41.40 16.13
C ARG A 616 -17.13 -39.92 15.92
N PHE A 617 -16.05 -39.16 15.96
CA PHE A 617 -16.03 -37.74 15.71
C PHE A 617 -14.62 -37.35 15.26
N SER A 618 -14.50 -36.23 14.55
CA SER A 618 -13.21 -35.68 14.15
C SER A 618 -12.56 -34.95 15.32
N ASN A 619 -11.57 -35.59 15.95
CA ASN A 619 -10.83 -34.98 17.07
C ASN A 619 -10.04 -33.74 16.62
N ALA A 620 -9.52 -33.72 15.38
CA ALA A 620 -8.79 -32.58 14.85
C ALA A 620 -9.65 -31.31 14.81
N VAL A 621 -10.88 -31.42 14.32
CA VAL A 621 -11.83 -30.29 14.25
C VAL A 621 -12.29 -29.89 15.66
N LEU A 622 -12.55 -30.86 16.54
CA LEU A 622 -12.96 -30.60 17.92
C LEU A 622 -11.90 -29.83 18.71
N GLN A 623 -10.63 -30.25 18.67
CA GLN A 623 -9.55 -29.55 19.36
C GLN A 623 -9.32 -28.15 18.78
N ALA A 624 -9.38 -28.01 17.45
CA ALA A 624 -9.30 -26.71 16.81
C ALA A 624 -10.40 -25.76 17.29
N LEU A 625 -11.66 -26.23 17.37
CA LEU A 625 -12.79 -25.43 17.85
C LEU A 625 -12.61 -25.00 19.31
N VAL A 626 -12.19 -25.92 20.20
CA VAL A 626 -11.95 -25.59 21.63
C VAL A 626 -10.87 -24.53 21.79
N VAL A 627 -9.80 -24.58 20.98
CA VAL A 627 -8.74 -23.57 20.99
C VAL A 627 -9.24 -22.23 20.43
N LEU A 628 -9.95 -22.26 19.30
CA LEU A 628 -10.42 -21.04 18.62
C LEU A 628 -11.48 -20.28 19.42
N VAL A 629 -12.38 -20.98 20.12
CA VAL A 629 -13.41 -20.34 20.98
C VAL A 629 -12.78 -19.60 22.17
N LYS A 630 -11.61 -20.04 22.65
CA LYS A 630 -10.88 -19.41 23.77
C LYS A 630 -9.82 -18.40 23.32
N LYS A 631 -9.44 -18.39 22.05
CA LYS A 631 -8.38 -17.53 21.53
C LYS A 631 -8.84 -16.07 21.61
N MET A 632 -8.05 -15.23 22.27
CA MET A 632 -8.30 -13.80 22.36
C MET A 632 -7.74 -13.07 21.13
N PRO A 633 -8.41 -12.02 20.63
CA PRO A 633 -7.84 -11.13 19.61
C PRO A 633 -6.54 -10.50 20.11
N ALA A 634 -5.54 -10.39 19.23
CA ALA A 634 -4.22 -9.85 19.61
C ALA A 634 -4.21 -8.33 19.87
N LYS A 635 -5.22 -7.59 19.43
CA LYS A 635 -5.34 -6.12 19.58
C LYS A 635 -6.46 -5.81 20.57
N GLU A 636 -6.21 -4.92 21.52
CA GLU A 636 -7.13 -4.59 22.64
C GLU A 636 -8.49 -4.05 22.19
N ASN A 637 -8.56 -3.41 21.01
CA ASN A 637 -9.79 -2.78 20.48
C ASN A 637 -10.65 -3.69 19.61
N ARG A 638 -10.42 -5.01 19.60
CA ARG A 638 -11.19 -5.96 18.78
C ARG A 638 -12.02 -6.89 19.68
N ARG A 639 -13.30 -7.05 19.34
CA ARG A 639 -14.24 -7.85 20.13
C ARG A 639 -14.98 -8.86 19.25
N LEU A 640 -15.19 -10.05 19.81
CA LEU A 640 -15.75 -11.20 19.12
C LEU A 640 -16.90 -11.82 19.95
N LEU A 641 -18.07 -11.93 19.34
CA LEU A 641 -19.18 -12.73 19.84
C LEU A 641 -19.28 -14.04 19.05
N ILE A 642 -19.27 -15.17 19.74
CA ILE A 642 -19.43 -16.50 19.14
C ILE A 642 -20.79 -17.05 19.56
N LEU A 643 -21.66 -17.32 18.58
CA LEU A 643 -22.94 -17.98 18.79
C LEU A 643 -22.87 -19.40 18.22
N ALA A 644 -22.92 -20.40 19.08
CA ALA A 644 -22.88 -21.80 18.69
C ALA A 644 -24.25 -22.46 18.88
N THR A 645 -24.66 -23.33 17.97
CA THR A 645 -25.86 -24.16 18.15
C THR A 645 -25.51 -25.65 18.21
N THR A 646 -26.21 -26.38 19.08
CA THR A 646 -26.11 -27.84 19.14
C THR A 646 -27.43 -28.51 19.52
N SER A 647 -27.71 -29.67 18.93
CA SER A 647 -28.84 -30.52 19.33
C SER A 647 -28.45 -31.60 20.33
N GLU A 648 -27.17 -31.98 20.39
CA GLU A 648 -26.63 -33.07 21.19
C GLU A 648 -25.80 -32.54 22.36
N PHE A 649 -26.47 -32.01 23.40
CA PHE A 649 -25.78 -31.37 24.53
C PHE A 649 -24.98 -32.35 25.39
N ASP A 650 -25.48 -33.57 25.58
CA ASP A 650 -24.86 -34.57 26.45
C ASP A 650 -23.46 -34.94 25.95
N PHE A 651 -23.34 -35.19 24.64
CA PHE A 651 -22.05 -35.40 24.00
C PHE A 651 -21.12 -34.19 24.13
N MET A 652 -21.62 -32.96 23.91
CA MET A 652 -20.80 -31.74 24.02
C MET A 652 -20.27 -31.52 25.44
N LYS A 653 -21.02 -31.96 26.45
CA LYS A 653 -20.63 -31.92 27.85
C LYS A 653 -19.56 -32.96 28.17
N GLU A 654 -19.70 -34.19 27.66
CA GLU A 654 -18.72 -35.27 27.81
C GLU A 654 -17.40 -34.96 27.08
N ALA A 655 -17.49 -34.44 25.86
CA ALA A 655 -16.32 -34.06 25.05
C ALA A 655 -15.58 -32.81 25.57
N GLY A 656 -16.09 -32.16 26.62
CA GLY A 656 -15.48 -30.97 27.24
C GLY A 656 -15.64 -29.67 26.44
N VAL A 657 -16.34 -29.71 25.31
CA VAL A 657 -16.61 -28.54 24.44
C VAL A 657 -17.50 -27.53 25.16
N ALA A 658 -18.55 -27.98 25.87
CA ALA A 658 -19.45 -27.10 26.60
C ALA A 658 -18.73 -26.23 27.67
N LYS A 659 -17.65 -26.75 28.28
CA LYS A 659 -16.82 -26.00 29.24
C LYS A 659 -15.92 -24.95 28.60
N ALA A 660 -15.73 -25.01 27.28
CA ALA A 660 -14.97 -24.00 26.55
C ALA A 660 -15.80 -22.73 26.30
N PHE A 661 -17.13 -22.86 26.26
CA PHE A 661 -18.04 -21.74 26.11
C PHE A 661 -18.25 -21.01 27.44
N ASN A 662 -18.42 -19.68 27.38
CA ASN A 662 -18.63 -18.85 28.56
C ASN A 662 -20.05 -19.03 29.13
N VAL A 663 -21.04 -19.14 28.24
CA VAL A 663 -22.47 -19.23 28.60
C VAL A 663 -23.11 -20.35 27.80
N SER A 664 -23.88 -21.21 28.47
CA SER A 664 -24.72 -22.23 27.84
C SER A 664 -26.19 -21.94 28.14
N LEU A 665 -27.02 -21.78 27.11
CA LEU A 665 -28.44 -21.49 27.24
C LEU A 665 -29.27 -22.60 26.57
N GLN A 666 -30.28 -23.08 27.29
CA GLN A 666 -31.19 -24.11 26.79
C GLN A 666 -32.39 -23.46 26.10
N VAL A 667 -32.61 -23.77 24.82
CA VAL A 667 -33.82 -23.37 24.09
C VAL A 667 -34.96 -24.33 24.43
N PRO A 668 -36.04 -23.87 25.09
CA PRO A 668 -37.14 -24.73 25.51
C PRO A 668 -37.95 -25.24 24.30
N LEU A 669 -38.70 -26.32 24.53
CA LEU A 669 -39.77 -26.74 23.62
C LEU A 669 -41.03 -25.91 23.88
N VAL A 670 -41.96 -25.91 22.92
CA VAL A 670 -43.28 -25.31 23.13
C VAL A 670 -44.05 -26.23 24.07
N ARG A 671 -44.35 -25.74 25.27
CA ARG A 671 -44.98 -26.51 26.35
C ARG A 671 -46.38 -26.02 26.66
N GLY A 672 -47.31 -26.96 26.70
CA GLY A 672 -48.67 -26.72 27.17
C GLY A 672 -49.56 -25.94 26.19
N PRO A 673 -50.88 -25.94 26.48
CA PRO A 673 -51.89 -25.51 25.53
C PRO A 673 -51.84 -24.01 25.22
N HIS A 674 -51.47 -23.18 26.21
CA HIS A 674 -51.39 -21.73 26.02
C HIS A 674 -50.29 -21.33 25.03
N GLN A 675 -49.10 -21.92 25.15
CA GLN A 675 -47.98 -21.60 24.26
C GLN A 675 -48.25 -22.08 22.83
N ILE A 676 -48.79 -23.29 22.69
CA ILE A 676 -49.19 -23.86 21.39
C ILE A 676 -50.23 -22.99 20.70
N ARG A 677 -51.24 -22.53 21.44
CA ARG A 677 -52.25 -21.59 20.94
C ARG A 677 -51.61 -20.32 20.40
N THR A 678 -50.69 -19.72 21.15
CA THR A 678 -49.98 -18.50 20.73
C THR A 678 -49.21 -18.73 19.44
N VAL A 679 -48.48 -19.85 19.32
CA VAL A 679 -47.72 -20.17 18.09
C VAL A 679 -48.65 -20.37 16.90
N LEU A 680 -49.71 -21.15 17.06
CA LEU A 680 -50.67 -21.43 15.98
C LEU A 680 -51.39 -20.14 15.54
N GLN A 681 -51.79 -19.28 16.48
CA GLN A 681 -52.41 -18.00 16.16
C GLN A 681 -51.43 -17.06 15.44
N ALA A 682 -50.19 -16.95 15.90
CA ALA A 682 -49.17 -16.11 15.30
C ALA A 682 -48.79 -16.58 13.88
N HIS A 683 -48.67 -17.89 13.67
CA HIS A 683 -48.35 -18.46 12.37
C HIS A 683 -49.54 -18.35 11.38
N CYS A 684 -50.77 -18.58 11.86
CA CYS A 684 -51.96 -18.59 11.02
C CYS A 684 -52.44 -17.19 10.63
N GLY A 685 -52.25 -16.18 11.50
CA GLY A 685 -52.70 -14.80 11.26
C GLY A 685 -52.16 -14.12 10.00
N SER A 686 -51.10 -14.67 9.37
CA SER A 686 -50.49 -14.12 8.15
C SER A 686 -50.61 -15.01 6.91
N ARG A 687 -50.86 -16.32 7.04
CA ARG A 687 -50.74 -17.28 5.90
C ARG A 687 -51.88 -18.30 5.76
N HIS A 688 -52.58 -18.69 6.83
CA HIS A 688 -53.50 -19.84 6.83
C HIS A 688 -54.79 -19.59 7.61
N VAL A 689 -55.94 -20.03 7.07
CA VAL A 689 -57.23 -19.95 7.78
C VAL A 689 -57.34 -21.14 8.73
N PHE A 690 -56.83 -20.98 9.95
CA PHE A 690 -57.08 -21.90 11.06
C PHE A 690 -58.05 -21.22 12.05
N PRO A 691 -59.32 -21.65 12.14
CA PRO A 691 -60.29 -21.02 13.01
C PRO A 691 -59.85 -21.05 14.48
N PRO A 692 -60.02 -19.96 15.25
CA PRO A 692 -59.61 -19.92 16.65
C PRO A 692 -60.38 -20.92 17.53
N GLU A 693 -61.59 -21.32 17.11
CA GLU A 693 -62.38 -22.37 17.74
C GLU A 693 -61.71 -23.74 17.60
N GLU A 694 -61.27 -24.09 16.38
CA GLU A 694 -60.55 -25.33 16.10
C GLU A 694 -59.18 -25.38 16.77
N ILE A 695 -58.47 -24.24 16.87
CA ILE A 695 -57.23 -24.13 17.67
C ILE A 695 -57.51 -24.41 19.15
N SER A 696 -58.63 -23.93 19.68
CA SER A 696 -59.03 -24.18 21.07
C SER A 696 -59.33 -25.66 21.29
N LEU A 697 -60.03 -26.32 20.34
CA LEU A 697 -60.26 -27.77 20.37
C LEU A 697 -58.96 -28.59 20.32
N VAL A 698 -57.98 -28.18 19.53
CA VAL A 698 -56.64 -28.83 19.52
C VAL A 698 -55.96 -28.69 20.87
N CYS A 699 -56.04 -27.52 21.51
CA CYS A 699 -55.45 -27.27 22.81
C CYS A 699 -56.17 -28.02 23.94
N GLU A 700 -57.49 -28.15 23.88
CA GLU A 700 -58.33 -28.87 24.84
C GLU A 700 -58.23 -30.39 24.72
N SER A 701 -57.81 -30.90 23.54
CA SER A 701 -57.63 -32.34 23.31
C SER A 701 -56.63 -33.00 24.28
N GLY A 702 -55.73 -32.22 24.90
CA GLY A 702 -54.76 -32.70 25.86
C GLY A 702 -53.69 -33.65 25.29
N LYS A 703 -53.68 -33.88 23.98
CA LYS A 703 -52.76 -34.83 23.30
C LYS A 703 -51.40 -34.22 22.94
N VAL A 704 -51.23 -32.91 23.12
CA VAL A 704 -50.03 -32.17 22.71
C VAL A 704 -49.38 -31.56 23.95
N HIS A 705 -48.29 -32.17 24.42
CA HIS A 705 -47.60 -31.72 25.64
C HIS A 705 -46.33 -30.92 25.30
N ASP A 706 -45.36 -31.56 24.65
CA ASP A 706 -44.05 -30.98 24.32
C ASP A 706 -43.76 -31.19 22.83
N VAL A 707 -43.83 -30.12 22.04
CA VAL A 707 -43.60 -30.17 20.58
C VAL A 707 -42.55 -29.13 20.17
N SER A 708 -41.73 -29.49 19.19
CA SER A 708 -40.76 -28.57 18.62
C SER A 708 -41.42 -27.60 17.64
N ILE A 709 -41.01 -26.32 17.68
CA ILE A 709 -41.66 -25.28 16.87
C ILE A 709 -41.62 -25.61 15.37
N LYS A 710 -40.49 -26.13 14.85
CA LYS A 710 -40.36 -26.48 13.42
C LYS A 710 -41.33 -27.57 12.99
N GLN A 711 -41.57 -28.56 13.86
CA GLN A 711 -42.50 -29.64 13.58
C GLN A 711 -43.96 -29.15 13.69
N LEU A 712 -44.28 -28.28 14.65
CA LEU A 712 -45.61 -27.65 14.73
C LEU A 712 -45.97 -26.87 13.46
N LEU A 713 -45.01 -26.12 12.91
CA LEU A 713 -45.21 -25.40 11.65
C LEU A 713 -45.41 -26.36 10.48
N LEU A 714 -44.60 -27.43 10.40
CA LEU A 714 -44.75 -28.47 9.37
C LEU A 714 -46.12 -29.16 9.43
N VAL A 715 -46.57 -29.54 10.63
CA VAL A 715 -47.89 -30.16 10.83
C VAL A 715 -49.01 -29.22 10.41
N THR A 716 -48.87 -27.91 10.67
CA THR A 716 -49.83 -26.90 10.22
C THR A 716 -49.90 -26.82 8.69
N ASP A 717 -48.74 -26.86 8.02
CA ASP A 717 -48.65 -26.86 6.55
C ASP A 717 -49.24 -28.15 5.95
N MET A 718 -48.95 -29.32 6.54
CA MET A 718 -49.51 -30.60 6.13
C MET A 718 -51.04 -30.62 6.31
N ALA A 719 -51.53 -30.22 7.48
CA ALA A 719 -52.96 -30.19 7.78
C ALA A 719 -53.72 -29.26 6.83
N LYS A 720 -53.08 -28.17 6.38
CA LYS A 720 -53.62 -27.31 5.32
C LYS A 720 -53.77 -28.05 4.00
N GLU A 721 -52.79 -28.84 3.58
CA GLU A 721 -52.89 -29.61 2.34
C GLU A 721 -53.98 -30.67 2.39
N PHE A 722 -54.08 -31.40 3.51
CA PHE A 722 -55.15 -32.39 3.73
C PHE A 722 -56.54 -31.77 3.81
N SER A 723 -56.67 -30.52 4.24
CA SER A 723 -57.96 -29.85 4.42
C SER A 723 -58.45 -29.09 3.17
N LYS A 724 -57.71 -29.08 2.04
CA LYS A 724 -58.14 -28.40 0.79
C LYS A 724 -59.38 -29.08 0.17
N PRO A 725 -60.45 -28.34 -0.22
CA PRO A 725 -60.61 -26.88 -0.22
C PRO A 725 -61.42 -26.39 1.00
N GLY A 726 -60.77 -26.20 2.15
CA GLY A 726 -61.42 -25.74 3.38
C GLY A 726 -60.43 -25.26 4.45
N PRO A 727 -60.91 -24.66 5.55
CA PRO A 727 -60.09 -24.29 6.69
C PRO A 727 -59.55 -25.52 7.41
N ILE A 728 -58.43 -25.36 8.12
CA ILE A 728 -57.82 -26.46 8.89
C ILE A 728 -58.79 -26.87 10.01
N LYS A 729 -59.11 -28.16 10.07
CA LYS A 729 -59.93 -28.77 11.14
C LYS A 729 -59.04 -29.48 12.17
N CYS A 730 -59.53 -29.62 13.39
CA CYS A 730 -58.83 -30.29 14.49
C CYS A 730 -58.45 -31.76 14.16
N GLY A 731 -59.36 -32.52 13.55
CA GLY A 731 -59.13 -33.93 13.19
C GLY A 731 -57.91 -34.16 12.29
N PRO A 732 -57.85 -33.56 11.08
CA PRO A 732 -56.69 -33.63 10.19
C PRO A 732 -55.38 -33.15 10.83
N PHE A 733 -55.44 -32.10 11.66
CA PHE A 733 -54.26 -31.60 12.37
C PHE A 733 -53.70 -32.62 13.37
N LEU A 734 -54.58 -33.23 14.19
CA LEU A 734 -54.18 -34.27 15.15
C LEU A 734 -53.67 -35.53 14.45
N GLN A 735 -54.24 -35.88 13.29
CA GLN A 735 -53.75 -37.00 12.47
C GLN A 735 -52.34 -36.72 11.95
N CYS A 736 -52.10 -35.55 11.36
CA CYS A 736 -50.75 -35.18 10.88
C CYS A 736 -49.73 -35.08 12.02
N LEU A 737 -50.16 -34.67 13.22
CA LEU A 737 -49.30 -34.65 14.40
C LEU A 737 -48.89 -36.06 14.83
N HIS A 738 -49.83 -37.02 14.79
CA HIS A 738 -49.55 -38.43 15.02
C HIS A 738 -48.62 -39.02 13.95
N ASP A 739 -48.85 -38.70 12.68
CA ASP A 739 -47.98 -39.14 11.57
C ASP A 739 -46.53 -38.64 11.71
N CYS A 740 -46.31 -37.52 12.41
CA CYS A 740 -44.98 -36.99 12.73
C CYS A 740 -44.32 -37.64 13.97
N GLY A 741 -44.99 -38.59 14.64
CA GLY A 741 -44.41 -39.37 15.74
C GLY A 741 -44.57 -38.78 17.13
N TYR A 742 -45.45 -37.80 17.34
CA TYR A 742 -45.84 -37.37 18.68
C TYR A 742 -47.01 -38.23 19.16
N GLU A 743 -46.69 -39.32 19.86
CA GLU A 743 -47.67 -40.25 20.41
C GLU A 743 -48.53 -39.57 21.50
N GLY A 744 -49.73 -39.15 21.11
CA GLY A 744 -50.88 -39.09 21.99
C GLY A 744 -51.89 -40.11 21.48
N SER A 745 -52.05 -41.23 22.21
CA SER A 745 -52.97 -42.33 21.91
C SER A 745 -54.24 -41.89 21.17
N TYR A 746 -54.40 -42.33 19.93
CA TYR A 746 -55.62 -42.16 19.14
C TYR A 746 -56.18 -43.55 18.85
N ASP A 747 -57.21 -43.95 19.58
CA ASP A 747 -58.14 -44.97 19.08
C ASP A 747 -58.88 -44.35 17.88
N PRO A 748 -58.88 -45.00 16.70
CA PRO A 748 -59.56 -44.47 15.54
C PRO A 748 -61.08 -44.52 15.79
N MET A 749 -61.71 -43.36 15.97
CA MET A 749 -63.17 -43.29 15.86
C MET A 749 -63.58 -43.52 14.40
N PRO A 750 -64.61 -44.36 14.14
CA PRO A 750 -65.11 -44.62 12.80
C PRO A 750 -65.85 -43.41 12.24
N PHE A 751 -65.74 -43.25 10.92
CA PHE A 751 -66.26 -42.16 10.07
C PHE A 751 -67.75 -41.84 10.24
#